data_AF-K2JTK2-F1
#
_entry.id   AF-K2JTK2-F1
#
_cell.length_a   1.000
_cell.length_b   1.000
_cell.length_c   1.000
_cell.angle_alpha   90.00
_cell.angle_beta   90.00
_cell.angle_gamma   90.00
#
_symmetry.space_group_name_H-M   'P 1'
#
loop_
_entity.id
_entity.type
_entity.pdbx_description
1 polymer ?
#
loop_
_entity_poly.entity_id
_entity_poly.type
_entity_poly.pdbx_seq_one_letter_code
_entity_poly.pdbx_strand_id
1 'polypeptide(L)'
;MVANVAFMSGVSAALSFQMLQKNTSQQIAQFGQTAQVMREVEYFKKKAGSIESVDDLMKDRRLMNFALSAFSLESEAQYPGRLKKVLESDLDDNSSLANRLSDNRYREIAGAFDFANSGASKLQDAAFLEDLSQKYILNEFEKALGNNNPALREATYFLRNIGNVTSPYDILGDNVLRSVVTFTLNLPAQIAVQSVETQARLIEGRLDLEKFKGVESTTATGGSSIRINDARDDQTLLYNGVQLSKQAIAQVDAIQSQLELIRAGYGALDAVQDPAGEFQAEIPVQEAAIPEMVRQNGLLAAANDSLGRIQGYVSRMNALVGLASDPANAARLDSYKTEFAELRDKINTAYSEATYSYDDGDADAAGTLENLLNGALPDLSVQYKSTGETVTARSQDLTGFLADIDAANASFQAVTGSGDAGNLATAGGIIASGTTELANVRKEVTADRTALTDAIASIPQFAATLNSASLYPGAEAVRDAGSRLSEINLLLGELRGLAVESTALPASSNRTGLQAQYDEIVGKIGDLINDPRTAGLDNLLAGGNQSYELLNGFNIEARGRDLTTSVLAELTGRDISSFANAQDVLTALDSPVATATSTAFREISIDASSFNLASEKLDPRAAVDSAYRRLSNDLQTYINAAAFEGRNLLSADQENIEYRVESSGRLMKVDAVSDFATNFGAILRGGADGLPSDGGDSTGAIAALEDALFSLGRVRETLNSDLRTQQMEKSIVDATLAQFVDSESAETEDPYAGSSKFAMEFIQKFLAMKDAESATSQLGLGSGRDAYLLNLVQPINFNFNV
;
A
#
# COMPACT_ATOMS: atom_id res chain seq x y z
N MET A 1 -8.81 41.70 16.79
CA MET A 1 -8.90 40.95 18.05
C MET A 1 -7.63 41.24 18.84
N VAL A 2 -7.64 42.33 19.61
CA VAL A 2 -6.54 42.70 20.51
C VAL A 2 -7.08 42.49 21.92
N ALA A 3 -6.28 41.85 22.78
CA ALA A 3 -6.58 41.43 24.15
C ALA A 3 -7.46 40.16 24.31
N ASN A 4 -6.84 38.98 24.20
CA ASN A 4 -7.30 37.79 24.91
C ASN A 4 -6.42 37.47 26.14
N VAL A 5 -5.56 38.41 26.55
CA VAL A 5 -4.81 38.36 27.80
C VAL A 5 -5.54 39.22 28.84
N ALA A 6 -6.81 38.91 29.05
CA ALA A 6 -7.52 39.30 30.26
C ALA A 6 -7.55 38.03 31.12
N PHE A 7 -6.50 37.87 31.93
CA PHE A 7 -6.43 36.86 32.98
C PHE A 7 -7.74 36.88 33.75
N MET A 8 -8.48 35.77 33.66
CA MET A 8 -9.78 35.60 34.28
C MET A 8 -9.64 35.86 35.79
N SER A 9 -10.26 36.94 36.27
CA SER A 9 -10.42 37.18 37.70
C SER A 9 -11.03 35.93 38.36
N GLY A 10 -10.34 35.34 39.34
CA GLY A 10 -10.79 34.13 40.04
C GLY A 10 -10.03 32.84 39.70
N VAL A 11 -9.06 32.87 38.79
CA VAL A 11 -8.14 31.75 38.54
C VAL A 11 -6.97 31.78 39.53
N SER A 12 -6.56 30.61 40.03
CA SER A 12 -5.44 30.49 40.97
C SER A 12 -4.12 30.96 40.33
N ALA A 13 -3.20 31.46 41.16
CA ALA A 13 -1.88 31.91 40.75
C ALA A 13 -1.08 30.78 40.10
N ALA A 14 -1.14 29.57 40.68
CA ALA A 14 -0.44 28.40 40.14
C ALA A 14 -0.92 28.01 38.74
N LEU A 15 -2.24 27.99 38.51
CA LEU A 15 -2.80 27.67 37.20
C LEU A 15 -2.51 28.76 36.15
N SER A 16 -2.60 30.03 36.55
CA SER A 16 -2.25 31.16 35.68
C SER A 16 -0.78 31.14 35.27
N PHE A 17 0.11 30.75 36.19
CA PHE A 17 1.53 30.58 35.92
C PHE A 17 1.84 29.39 35.01
N GLN A 18 1.11 28.28 35.13
CA GLN A 18 1.22 27.15 34.19
C GLN A 18 0.77 27.51 32.77
N MET A 19 -0.27 28.34 32.64
CA MET A 19 -0.71 28.86 31.33
C MET A 19 0.30 29.84 30.74
N LEU A 20 0.91 30.69 31.57
CA LEU A 20 2.00 31.58 31.17
C LEU A 20 3.16 30.78 30.56
N GLN A 21 3.65 29.76 31.28
CA GLN A 21 4.78 28.90 30.86
C GLN A 21 4.57 28.20 29.52
N LYS A 22 3.32 27.94 29.11
CA LYS A 22 3.05 27.22 27.86
C LYS A 22 3.35 28.07 26.62
N ASN A 23 3.18 29.39 26.70
CA ASN A 23 3.26 30.32 25.56
C ASN A 23 3.86 31.68 25.97
N THR A 24 4.90 31.70 26.82
CA THR A 24 5.47 32.92 27.42
C THR A 24 5.86 33.95 26.37
N SER A 25 6.72 33.58 25.42
CA SER A 25 7.23 34.46 24.36
C SER A 25 6.11 35.06 23.52
N GLN A 26 5.11 34.25 23.16
CA GLN A 26 3.97 34.71 22.37
C GLN A 26 3.11 35.71 23.14
N GLN A 27 2.88 35.49 24.44
CA GLN A 27 2.11 36.40 25.29
C GLN A 27 2.84 37.74 25.48
N ILE A 28 4.16 37.72 25.64
CA ILE A 28 5.00 38.94 25.74
C ILE A 28 4.98 39.69 24.40
N ALA A 29 5.16 39.00 23.27
CA ALA A 29 5.14 39.62 21.94
C ALA A 29 3.78 40.27 21.65
N GLN A 30 2.67 39.58 21.95
CA GLN A 30 1.32 40.13 21.82
C GLN A 30 1.08 41.32 22.76
N PHE A 31 1.61 41.27 23.98
CA PHE A 31 1.53 42.37 24.93
C PHE A 31 2.34 43.60 24.46
N GLY A 32 3.52 43.38 23.88
CA GLY A 32 4.34 44.42 23.26
C GLY A 32 3.62 45.17 22.13
N GLN A 33 2.69 44.49 21.44
CA GLN A 33 1.84 45.07 20.39
C GLN A 33 0.60 45.81 20.92
N THR A 34 0.41 45.93 22.24
CA THR A 34 -0.69 46.73 22.78
C THR A 34 -0.45 48.21 22.48
N ALA A 35 -1.51 48.95 22.15
CA ALA A 35 -1.42 50.34 21.73
C ALA A 35 -0.77 51.25 22.80
N GLN A 36 -0.81 50.89 24.08
CA GLN A 36 -0.11 51.61 25.13
C GLN A 36 1.40 51.36 25.09
N VAL A 37 1.82 50.10 25.02
CA VAL A 37 3.24 49.71 25.04
C VAL A 37 3.95 50.16 23.77
N MET A 38 3.34 49.95 22.60
CA MET A 38 3.90 50.43 21.33
C MET A 38 4.13 51.95 21.32
N ARG A 39 3.20 52.74 21.86
CA ARG A 39 3.34 54.20 21.92
C ARG A 39 4.51 54.67 22.79
N GLU A 40 4.82 53.94 23.86
CA GLU A 40 5.96 54.25 24.72
C GLU A 40 7.29 53.79 24.09
N VAL A 41 7.32 52.60 23.49
CA VAL A 41 8.49 52.07 22.77
C VAL A 41 8.84 52.94 21.56
N GLU A 42 7.86 53.36 20.75
CA GLU A 42 8.07 54.27 19.62
C GLU A 42 8.56 55.65 20.09
N TYR A 43 8.01 56.17 21.19
CA TYR A 43 8.45 57.45 21.75
C TYR A 43 9.90 57.36 22.24
N PHE A 44 10.25 56.28 22.95
CA PHE A 44 11.60 56.02 23.42
C PHE A 44 12.59 55.94 22.26
N LYS A 45 12.36 55.06 21.27
CA LYS A 45 13.24 54.89 20.10
C LYS A 45 13.41 56.19 19.29
N LYS A 46 12.37 57.01 19.19
CA LYS A 46 12.43 58.30 18.47
C LYS A 46 13.19 59.39 19.23
N LYS A 47 13.19 59.37 20.56
CA LYS A 47 13.73 60.46 21.39
C LYS A 47 15.07 60.14 22.06
N ALA A 48 15.39 58.86 22.28
CA ALA A 48 16.61 58.43 22.96
C ALA A 48 17.88 59.01 22.30
N GLY A 49 17.98 58.97 20.96
CA GLY A 49 19.13 59.50 20.23
C GLY A 49 19.35 61.02 20.31
N SER A 50 18.42 61.78 20.91
CA SER A 50 18.54 63.23 21.14
C SER A 50 19.06 63.61 22.52
N ILE A 51 19.32 62.63 23.39
CA ILE A 51 19.86 62.83 24.73
C ILE A 51 21.39 62.84 24.66
N GLU A 52 22.03 63.89 25.19
CA GLU A 52 23.49 64.06 25.15
C GLU A 52 24.14 63.96 26.55
N SER A 53 23.35 64.04 27.62
CA SER A 53 23.83 64.02 29.00
C SER A 53 22.82 63.42 29.99
N VAL A 54 23.28 63.09 31.20
CA VAL A 54 22.40 62.69 32.31
C VAL A 54 21.36 63.78 32.60
N ASP A 55 21.75 65.05 32.53
CA ASP A 55 20.83 66.17 32.75
C ASP A 55 19.72 66.24 31.69
N ASP A 56 20.01 65.86 30.45
CA ASP A 56 19.00 65.83 29.37
C ASP A 56 18.06 64.64 29.53
N LEU A 57 18.56 63.47 29.95
CA LEU A 57 17.73 62.32 30.28
C LEU A 57 16.78 62.66 31.46
N MET A 58 17.28 63.35 32.47
CA MET A 58 16.51 63.75 33.65
C MET A 58 15.44 64.82 33.34
N LYS A 59 15.64 65.67 32.33
CA LYS A 59 14.65 66.66 31.88
C LYS A 59 13.47 66.01 31.16
N ASP A 60 13.71 64.92 30.42
CA ASP A 60 12.64 64.17 29.76
C ASP A 60 12.04 63.13 30.72
N ARG A 61 11.02 63.55 31.46
CA ARG A 61 10.32 62.69 32.43
C ARG A 61 9.77 61.41 31.79
N ARG A 62 9.40 61.43 30.51
CA ARG A 62 8.80 60.26 29.83
C ARG A 62 9.88 59.24 29.48
N LEU A 63 11.04 59.69 28.98
CA LEU A 63 12.21 58.82 28.78
C LEU A 63 12.78 58.30 30.10
N MET A 64 12.87 59.14 31.12
CA MET A 64 13.36 58.72 32.43
C MET A 64 12.45 57.65 33.05
N ASN A 65 11.12 57.83 32.95
CA ASN A 65 10.18 56.80 33.42
C ASN A 65 10.26 55.50 32.61
N PHE A 66 10.50 55.59 31.30
CA PHE A 66 10.73 54.42 30.45
C PHE A 66 11.98 53.66 30.87
N ALA A 67 13.10 54.38 31.04
CA ALA A 67 14.37 53.83 31.51
C ALA A 67 14.22 53.19 32.89
N LEU A 68 13.63 53.90 33.85
CA LEU A 68 13.38 53.34 35.19
C LEU A 68 12.47 52.10 35.14
N SER A 69 11.46 52.08 34.25
CA SER A 69 10.60 50.91 34.07
C SER A 69 11.33 49.70 33.50
N ALA A 70 12.27 49.90 32.56
CA ALA A 70 13.10 48.81 32.04
C ALA A 70 13.95 48.12 33.12
N PHE A 71 14.30 48.82 34.21
CA PHE A 71 15.04 48.27 35.35
C PHE A 71 14.17 48.05 36.60
N SER A 72 12.84 48.14 36.49
CA SER A 72 11.90 48.01 37.62
C SER A 72 12.16 48.98 38.79
N LEU A 73 12.64 50.20 38.51
CA LEU A 73 13.00 51.26 39.46
C LEU A 73 12.03 52.46 39.45
N GLU A 74 10.75 52.25 39.12
CA GLU A 74 9.78 53.34 38.93
C GLU A 74 9.45 54.07 40.24
N SER A 75 9.51 53.38 41.38
CA SER A 75 9.35 54.00 42.71
C SER A 75 10.43 55.03 43.01
N GLU A 76 11.56 54.96 42.30
CA GLU A 76 12.72 55.82 42.51
C GLU A 76 12.59 57.17 41.81
N ALA A 77 11.63 57.32 40.91
CA ALA A 77 11.36 58.57 40.20
C ALA A 77 11.11 59.76 41.14
N GLN A 78 10.72 59.52 42.38
CA GLN A 78 10.54 60.55 43.42
C GLN A 78 11.86 61.08 44.02
N TYR A 79 13.00 60.45 43.74
CA TYR A 79 14.32 60.79 44.28
C TYR A 79 15.32 61.24 43.18
N PRO A 80 15.07 62.35 42.48
CA PRO A 80 15.83 62.74 41.28
C PRO A 80 17.32 62.99 41.56
N GLY A 81 17.67 63.54 42.73
CA GLY A 81 19.06 63.78 43.10
C GLY A 81 19.86 62.49 43.34
N ARG A 82 19.20 61.41 43.79
CA ARG A 82 19.81 60.09 43.93
C ARG A 82 19.98 59.44 42.56
N LEU A 83 18.94 59.48 41.72
CA LEU A 83 18.98 58.93 40.37
C LEU A 83 20.06 59.57 39.50
N LYS A 84 20.20 60.90 39.56
CA LYS A 84 21.29 61.60 38.86
C LYS A 84 22.66 61.07 39.28
N LYS A 85 22.93 60.98 40.59
CA LYS A 85 24.20 60.45 41.10
C LYS A 85 24.44 58.97 40.78
N VAL A 86 23.37 58.17 40.69
CA VAL A 86 23.47 56.76 40.28
C VAL A 86 23.85 56.67 38.80
N LEU A 87 23.18 57.42 37.92
CA LEU A 87 23.49 57.42 36.48
C LEU A 87 24.88 58.00 36.17
N GLU A 88 25.37 58.94 37.00
CA GLU A 88 26.73 59.48 36.91
C GLU A 88 27.80 58.59 37.59
N SER A 89 27.41 57.49 38.24
CA SER A 89 28.36 56.63 38.97
C SER A 89 29.25 55.84 38.00
N ASP A 90 30.55 55.89 38.23
CA ASP A 90 31.51 54.96 37.63
C ASP A 90 31.49 53.64 38.41
N LEU A 91 31.24 52.53 37.71
CA LEU A 91 31.20 51.21 38.34
C LEU A 91 32.60 50.66 38.66
N ASP A 92 33.65 51.20 38.06
CA ASP A 92 35.05 50.85 38.37
C ASP A 92 35.53 51.52 39.68
N ASP A 93 34.83 52.55 40.16
CA ASP A 93 35.04 53.14 41.48
C ASP A 93 34.20 52.44 42.55
N ASN A 94 34.85 51.63 43.39
CA ASN A 94 34.21 50.94 44.53
C ASN A 94 33.50 51.89 45.52
N SER A 95 33.81 53.19 45.51
CA SER A 95 33.20 54.20 46.37
C SER A 95 31.99 54.91 45.74
N SER A 96 31.68 54.61 44.47
CA SER A 96 30.56 55.21 43.73
C SER A 96 29.21 54.90 44.38
N LEU A 97 28.23 55.78 44.17
CA LEU A 97 26.93 55.65 44.83
C LEU A 97 26.22 54.36 44.40
N ALA A 98 26.31 53.99 43.12
CA ALA A 98 25.72 52.74 42.61
C ALA A 98 26.31 51.50 43.32
N ASN A 99 27.62 51.44 43.54
CA ASN A 99 28.29 50.30 44.21
C ASN A 99 27.99 50.22 45.72
N ARG A 100 27.58 51.33 46.34
CA ARG A 100 27.30 51.41 47.79
C ARG A 100 25.84 51.18 48.16
N LEU A 101 24.93 51.23 47.18
CA LEU A 101 23.52 50.96 47.40
C LEU A 101 23.30 49.45 47.46
N SER A 102 22.46 49.02 48.41
CA SER A 102 22.20 47.58 48.65
C SER A 102 21.35 46.93 47.56
N ASP A 103 20.64 47.73 46.76
CA ASP A 103 19.80 47.25 45.65
C ASP A 103 20.63 47.23 44.35
N ASN A 104 20.91 46.03 43.84
CA ASN A 104 21.77 45.83 42.67
C ASN A 104 21.24 46.49 41.40
N ARG A 105 19.93 46.75 41.32
CA ARG A 105 19.30 47.39 40.15
C ARG A 105 19.85 48.80 39.90
N TYR A 106 20.36 49.49 40.93
CA TYR A 106 21.07 50.76 40.76
C TYR A 106 22.40 50.59 40.03
N ARG A 107 23.10 49.46 40.24
CA ARG A 107 24.31 49.12 39.48
C ARG A 107 23.96 48.70 38.06
N GLU A 108 22.86 47.98 37.87
CA GLU A 108 22.40 47.55 36.54
C GLU A 108 22.03 48.73 35.66
N ILE A 109 21.24 49.70 36.15
CA ILE A 109 20.88 50.89 35.37
C ILE A 109 22.10 51.79 35.12
N ALA A 110 22.98 51.97 36.12
CA ALA A 110 24.20 52.75 35.96
C ALA A 110 25.14 52.12 34.93
N GLY A 111 25.34 50.80 34.96
CA GLY A 111 26.20 50.08 34.02
C GLY A 111 25.60 49.90 32.63
N ALA A 112 24.26 49.85 32.52
CA ALA A 112 23.61 49.77 31.22
C ALA A 112 23.76 51.07 30.42
N PHE A 113 23.50 52.21 31.06
CA PHE A 113 23.65 53.51 30.43
C PHE A 113 25.10 53.98 30.37
N ASP A 114 25.90 53.63 31.38
CA ASP A 114 27.34 53.87 31.47
C ASP A 114 27.76 55.30 31.11
N PHE A 115 27.04 56.30 31.61
CA PHE A 115 27.32 57.71 31.27
C PHE A 115 28.73 58.15 31.70
N ALA A 116 29.29 57.53 32.74
CA ALA A 116 30.64 57.84 33.24
C ALA A 116 31.74 57.51 32.21
N ASN A 117 31.64 56.37 31.51
CA ASN A 117 32.66 55.93 30.55
C ASN A 117 32.24 56.14 29.10
N SER A 118 30.96 55.96 28.79
CA SER A 118 30.41 55.94 27.43
C SER A 118 29.65 57.23 27.05
N GLY A 119 29.46 58.17 27.99
CA GLY A 119 28.61 59.34 27.78
C GLY A 119 27.20 58.92 27.34
N ALA A 120 26.55 59.69 26.47
CA ALA A 120 25.23 59.32 25.93
C ALA A 120 25.26 58.38 24.71
N SER A 121 26.43 57.84 24.32
CA SER A 121 26.59 57.07 23.08
C SER A 121 25.73 55.80 23.03
N LYS A 122 25.48 55.16 24.18
CA LYS A 122 24.59 54.00 24.30
C LYS A 122 23.19 54.28 23.76
N LEU A 123 22.67 55.49 23.92
CA LEU A 123 21.34 55.88 23.45
C LEU A 123 21.24 56.05 21.93
N GLN A 124 22.35 55.91 21.21
CA GLN A 124 22.40 55.88 19.75
C GLN A 124 22.58 54.46 19.20
N ASP A 125 22.87 53.48 20.07
CA ASP A 125 23.06 52.08 19.69
C ASP A 125 21.69 51.39 19.55
N ALA A 126 21.39 50.94 18.33
CA ALA A 126 20.14 50.25 18.03
C ALA A 126 19.94 48.98 18.87
N ALA A 127 21.02 48.24 19.20
CA ALA A 127 20.93 47.05 20.03
C ALA A 127 20.59 47.40 21.47
N PHE A 128 21.17 48.48 22.01
CA PHE A 128 20.82 48.99 23.33
C PHE A 128 19.38 49.50 23.40
N LEU A 129 18.91 50.21 22.37
CA LEU A 129 17.52 50.67 22.31
C LEU A 129 16.52 49.52 22.23
N GLU A 130 16.88 48.44 21.55
CA GLU A 130 16.07 47.22 21.50
C GLU A 130 16.06 46.50 22.85
N ASP A 131 17.22 46.29 23.48
CA ASP A 131 17.34 45.66 24.81
C ASP A 131 16.51 46.40 25.87
N LEU A 132 16.60 47.73 25.93
CA LEU A 132 15.79 48.54 26.84
C LEU A 132 14.29 48.47 26.51
N SER A 133 13.93 48.36 25.23
CA SER A 133 12.54 48.20 24.82
C SER A 133 11.98 46.86 25.26
N GLN A 134 12.75 45.77 25.13
CA GLN A 134 12.33 44.44 25.58
C GLN A 134 12.22 44.36 27.11
N LYS A 135 13.18 44.93 27.84
CA LYS A 135 13.12 45.06 29.30
C LYS A 135 11.90 45.86 29.78
N TYR A 136 11.58 46.94 29.07
CA TYR A 136 10.37 47.73 29.32
C TYR A 136 9.10 46.91 29.07
N ILE A 137 8.98 46.27 27.90
CA ILE A 137 7.82 45.42 27.53
C ILE A 137 7.62 44.32 28.56
N LEU A 138 8.71 43.64 28.96
CA LEU A 138 8.69 42.59 29.97
C LEU A 138 8.20 43.10 31.33
N ASN A 139 8.73 44.21 31.82
CA ASN A 139 8.32 44.76 33.10
C ASN A 139 6.87 45.27 33.09
N GLU A 140 6.40 45.86 31.98
CA GLU A 140 4.98 46.23 31.81
C GLU A 140 4.08 44.98 31.73
N PHE A 141 4.54 43.90 31.11
CA PHE A 141 3.83 42.62 31.08
C PHE A 141 3.70 42.04 32.49
N GLU A 142 4.78 42.02 33.27
CA GLU A 142 4.78 41.58 34.67
C GLU A 142 3.89 42.44 35.58
N LYS A 143 3.81 43.75 35.34
CA LYS A 143 2.84 44.62 36.01
C LYS A 143 1.40 44.23 35.66
N ALA A 144 1.12 43.96 34.38
CA ALA A 144 -0.19 43.52 33.95
C ALA A 144 -0.59 42.18 34.57
N LEU A 145 0.36 41.25 34.76
CA LEU A 145 0.17 40.02 35.53
C LEU A 145 -0.16 40.34 37.01
N GLY A 146 0.63 41.21 37.63
CA GLY A 146 0.50 41.59 39.04
C GLY A 146 -0.80 42.31 39.39
N ASN A 147 -1.38 43.07 38.44
CA ASN A 147 -2.68 43.73 38.63
C ASN A 147 -3.83 42.74 38.85
N ASN A 148 -3.72 41.55 38.29
CA ASN A 148 -4.72 40.49 38.45
C ASN A 148 -4.36 39.54 39.61
N ASN A 149 -3.07 39.22 39.78
CA ASN A 149 -2.59 38.38 40.87
C ASN A 149 -1.18 38.84 41.32
N PRO A 150 -1.05 39.50 42.49
CA PRO A 150 0.22 40.00 42.98
C PRO A 150 1.32 38.93 43.07
N ALA A 151 0.95 37.69 43.41
CA ALA A 151 1.90 36.58 43.53
C ALA A 151 2.52 36.18 42.18
N LEU A 152 1.82 36.38 41.05
CA LEU A 152 2.38 36.11 39.73
C LEU A 152 3.53 37.05 39.39
N ARG A 153 3.41 38.33 39.75
CA ARG A 153 4.48 39.31 39.53
C ARG A 153 5.69 39.02 40.41
N GLU A 154 5.47 38.63 41.66
CA GLU A 154 6.56 38.22 42.56
C GLU A 154 7.27 36.97 42.03
N ALA A 155 6.51 36.01 41.48
CA ALA A 155 7.04 34.80 40.87
C ALA A 155 7.88 35.05 39.62
N THR A 156 7.39 35.84 38.66
CA THR A 156 8.14 36.14 37.43
C THR A 156 9.38 36.99 37.72
N TYR A 157 9.27 37.95 38.64
CA TYR A 157 10.40 38.75 39.10
C TYR A 157 11.46 37.89 39.79
N PHE A 158 11.04 36.93 40.62
CA PHE A 158 11.96 36.00 41.26
C PHE A 158 12.72 35.16 40.23
N LEU A 159 12.04 34.58 39.24
CA LEU A 159 12.67 33.75 38.20
C LEU A 159 13.72 34.53 37.40
N ARG A 160 13.45 35.80 37.09
CA ARG A 160 14.37 36.66 36.35
C ARG A 160 15.67 36.97 37.12
N ASN A 161 15.57 37.11 38.44
CA ASN A 161 16.67 37.68 39.24
C ASN A 161 17.41 36.64 40.11
N ILE A 162 16.76 35.54 40.49
CA ILE A 162 17.34 34.58 41.45
C ILE A 162 18.59 33.88 40.92
N GLY A 163 18.71 33.68 39.61
CA GLY A 163 19.89 33.08 38.98
C GLY A 163 21.17 33.93 39.10
N ASN A 164 21.03 35.24 39.34
CA ASN A 164 22.14 36.18 39.49
C ASN A 164 22.55 36.38 40.96
N VAL A 165 21.84 35.79 41.91
CA VAL A 165 22.13 35.88 43.34
C VAL A 165 23.36 35.04 43.67
N THR A 166 24.35 35.66 44.30
CA THR A 166 25.60 34.99 44.71
C THR A 166 25.71 34.83 46.22
N SER A 167 24.91 35.57 46.99
CA SER A 167 24.95 35.58 48.45
C SER A 167 23.55 35.73 49.07
N PRO A 168 23.31 35.20 50.28
CA PRO A 168 22.05 35.44 51.01
C PRO A 168 21.77 36.94 51.27
N TYR A 169 22.80 37.79 51.27
CA TYR A 169 22.64 39.23 51.39
C TYR A 169 21.97 39.86 50.16
N ASP A 170 22.15 39.30 48.96
CA ASP A 170 21.48 39.78 47.74
C ASP A 170 19.97 39.52 47.82
N ILE A 171 19.55 38.38 48.40
CA ILE A 171 18.14 38.08 48.68
C ILE A 171 17.58 39.04 49.71
N LEU A 172 18.31 39.32 50.79
CA LEU A 172 17.85 40.22 51.85
C LEU A 172 17.78 41.70 51.40
N GLY A 173 18.62 42.08 50.43
CA GLY A 173 18.67 43.41 49.82
C GLY A 173 17.51 43.70 48.87
N ASP A 174 16.89 42.67 48.29
CA ASP A 174 15.74 42.79 47.40
C ASP A 174 14.42 42.45 48.13
N ASN A 175 13.48 43.39 48.13
CA ASN A 175 12.22 43.23 48.85
C ASN A 175 11.36 42.07 48.31
N VAL A 176 11.37 41.83 47.00
CA VAL A 176 10.58 40.77 46.35
C VAL A 176 11.25 39.41 46.57
N LEU A 177 12.55 39.31 46.36
CA LEU A 177 13.29 38.06 46.62
C LEU A 177 13.18 37.67 48.09
N ARG A 178 13.34 38.63 49.01
CA ARG A 178 13.16 38.41 50.46
C ARG A 178 11.75 37.91 50.77
N SER A 179 10.71 38.53 50.18
CA SER A 179 9.31 38.12 50.38
C SER A 179 9.09 36.67 49.93
N VAL A 180 9.45 36.35 48.68
CA VAL A 180 9.26 35.01 48.08
C VAL A 180 10.03 33.94 48.86
N VAL A 181 11.30 34.20 49.21
CA VAL A 181 12.14 33.23 49.94
C VAL A 181 11.64 33.00 51.36
N THR A 182 11.41 34.07 52.15
CA THR A 182 10.99 33.93 53.55
C THR A 182 9.61 33.28 53.65
N PHE A 183 8.69 33.60 52.72
CA PHE A 183 7.37 32.99 52.65
C PHE A 183 7.44 31.50 52.30
N THR A 184 8.16 31.14 51.24
CA THR A 184 8.24 29.74 50.75
C THR A 184 8.97 28.81 51.71
N LEU A 185 9.93 29.34 52.48
CA LEU A 185 10.66 28.63 53.54
C LEU A 185 9.90 28.61 54.88
N ASN A 186 8.72 29.22 54.93
CA ASN A 186 7.88 29.35 56.13
C ASN A 186 8.67 29.95 57.32
N LEU A 187 9.43 31.01 57.06
CA LEU A 187 10.18 31.72 58.09
C LEU A 187 9.27 32.75 58.78
N PRO A 188 9.23 32.78 60.13
CA PRO A 188 8.36 33.68 60.86
C PRO A 188 8.76 35.15 60.65
N ALA A 189 7.78 36.05 60.50
CA ALA A 189 8.01 37.48 60.23
C ALA A 189 8.90 38.16 61.30
N GLN A 190 8.95 37.63 62.53
CA GLN A 190 9.81 38.09 63.62
C GLN A 190 11.31 37.91 63.34
N ILE A 191 11.70 37.16 62.30
CA ILE A 191 13.10 37.08 61.86
C ILE A 191 13.65 38.45 61.44
N ALA A 192 12.78 39.37 60.98
CA ALA A 192 13.16 40.70 60.54
C ALA A 192 13.74 41.59 61.66
N VAL A 193 13.53 41.26 62.95
CA VAL A 193 14.14 41.99 64.09
C VAL A 193 15.52 41.47 64.48
N GLN A 194 16.01 40.39 63.86
CA GLN A 194 17.35 39.84 64.10
C GLN A 194 18.41 40.56 63.25
N SER A 195 19.69 40.41 63.63
CA SER A 195 20.80 40.96 62.84
C SER A 195 20.80 40.37 61.41
N VAL A 196 21.22 41.15 60.42
CA VAL A 196 21.22 40.74 59.00
C VAL A 196 22.05 39.46 58.80
N GLU A 197 23.13 39.28 59.55
CA GLU A 197 23.98 38.07 59.54
C GLU A 197 23.23 36.84 60.08
N THR A 198 22.32 37.04 61.03
CA THR A 198 21.49 35.96 61.56
C THR A 198 20.38 35.60 60.58
N GLN A 199 19.81 36.57 59.89
CA GLN A 199 18.85 36.33 58.81
C GLN A 199 19.52 35.60 57.63
N ALA A 200 20.72 36.03 57.24
CA ALA A 200 21.51 35.42 56.16
C ALA A 200 21.84 33.94 56.45
N ARG A 201 22.32 33.63 57.67
CA ARG A 201 22.61 32.24 58.09
C ARG A 201 21.38 31.33 58.08
N LEU A 202 20.20 31.86 58.43
CA LEU A 202 18.96 31.08 58.44
C LEU A 202 18.46 30.76 57.02
N ILE A 203 18.68 31.67 56.06
CA ILE A 203 18.40 31.42 54.65
C ILE A 203 19.41 30.41 54.10
N GLU A 204 20.71 30.61 54.32
CA GLU A 204 21.79 29.73 53.87
C GLU A 204 21.62 28.29 54.37
N GLY A 205 21.21 28.10 55.62
CA GLY A 205 20.97 26.76 56.19
C GLY A 205 19.73 26.03 55.65
N ARG A 206 18.85 26.71 54.89
CA ARG A 206 17.61 26.14 54.33
C ARG A 206 17.52 26.21 52.82
N LEU A 207 18.43 26.93 52.18
CA LEU A 207 18.39 27.25 50.76
C LEU A 207 19.80 27.20 50.17
N ASP A 208 20.00 26.25 49.27
CA ASP A 208 21.23 26.13 48.50
C ASP A 208 21.14 27.05 47.26
N LEU A 209 21.93 28.13 47.27
CA LEU A 209 21.92 29.15 46.21
C LEU A 209 22.49 28.63 44.88
N GLU A 210 23.34 27.60 44.90
CA GLU A 210 23.90 27.01 43.68
C GLU A 210 22.83 26.28 42.86
N LYS A 211 21.78 25.76 43.49
CA LYS A 211 20.66 25.12 42.78
C LYS A 211 19.83 26.08 41.94
N PHE A 212 19.95 27.39 42.17
CA PHE A 212 19.32 28.42 41.33
C PHE A 212 20.19 28.85 40.15
N LYS A 213 21.47 28.46 40.13
CA LYS A 213 22.42 28.88 39.09
C LYS A 213 22.48 27.86 37.96
N GLY A 214 22.25 28.32 36.74
CA GLY A 214 22.39 27.53 35.52
C GLY A 214 21.22 26.60 35.21
N VAL A 215 21.16 26.18 33.95
CA VAL A 215 20.23 25.17 33.44
C VAL A 215 20.82 23.80 33.77
N GLU A 216 20.19 23.02 34.66
CA GLU A 216 20.51 21.58 34.74
C GLU A 216 20.26 20.98 33.36
N SER A 217 21.33 20.48 32.74
CA SER A 217 21.30 19.86 31.41
C SER A 217 20.55 18.53 31.48
N THR A 218 19.22 18.59 31.52
CA THR A 218 18.39 17.64 30.80
C THR A 218 18.18 18.24 29.43
N THR A 219 18.59 17.52 28.39
CA THR A 219 18.34 17.83 26.97
C THR A 219 16.91 18.33 26.74
N ALA A 220 16.74 19.65 26.81
CA ALA A 220 15.47 20.32 26.62
C ALA A 220 15.70 21.68 25.97
N THR A 221 16.39 21.68 24.83
CA THR A 221 16.21 22.70 23.78
C THR A 221 14.89 22.44 23.00
N GLY A 222 13.85 21.87 23.63
CA GLY A 222 12.95 20.95 22.92
C GLY A 222 11.45 21.02 23.22
N GLY A 223 10.93 21.97 24.01
CA GLY A 223 9.48 21.99 24.30
C GLY A 223 8.58 22.12 23.06
N SER A 224 8.99 22.94 22.10
CA SER A 224 8.28 23.13 20.83
C SER A 224 8.72 22.11 19.77
N SER A 225 10.03 21.83 19.66
CA SER A 225 10.56 20.91 18.65
C SER A 225 10.21 19.44 18.89
N ILE A 226 10.14 18.98 20.15
CA ILE A 226 9.70 17.61 20.48
C ILE A 226 8.21 17.45 20.13
N ARG A 227 7.35 18.40 20.52
CA ARG A 227 5.91 18.34 20.18
C ARG A 227 5.63 18.46 18.68
N ILE A 228 6.43 19.22 17.94
CA ILE A 228 6.36 19.29 16.47
C ILE A 228 6.84 17.98 15.84
N ASN A 229 7.90 17.36 16.37
CA ASN A 229 8.38 16.07 15.89
C ASN A 229 7.36 14.96 16.19
N ASP A 230 6.81 14.92 17.40
CA ASP A 230 5.73 13.99 17.77
C ASP A 230 4.51 14.18 16.86
N ALA A 231 4.11 15.43 16.57
CA ALA A 231 3.01 15.71 15.64
C ALA A 231 3.32 15.33 14.18
N ARG A 232 4.59 15.43 13.74
CA ARG A 232 5.02 14.98 12.41
C ARG A 232 5.09 13.46 12.30
N ASP A 233 5.55 12.79 13.35
CA ASP A 233 5.56 11.34 13.46
C ASP A 233 4.12 10.80 13.51
N ASP A 234 3.25 11.41 14.31
CA ASP A 234 1.81 11.14 14.34
C ASP A 234 1.16 11.38 12.97
N GLN A 235 1.51 12.46 12.26
CA GLN A 235 1.01 12.72 10.91
C GLN A 235 1.40 11.61 9.94
N THR A 236 2.63 11.08 10.05
CA THR A 236 3.11 9.97 9.22
C THR A 236 2.40 8.66 9.58
N LEU A 237 2.25 8.35 10.87
CA LEU A 237 1.51 7.19 11.36
C LEU A 237 0.05 7.22 10.91
N LEU A 238 -0.63 8.36 11.07
CA LEU A 238 -2.02 8.56 10.63
C LEU A 238 -2.14 8.54 9.11
N TYR A 239 -1.18 9.10 8.38
CA TYR A 239 -1.16 8.98 6.92
C TYR A 239 -1.08 7.52 6.48
N ASN A 240 -0.15 6.73 7.03
CA ASN A 240 -0.01 5.33 6.69
C ASN A 240 -1.25 4.52 7.07
N GLY A 241 -1.83 4.77 8.24
CA GLY A 241 -3.09 4.16 8.66
C GLY A 241 -4.26 4.49 7.72
N VAL A 242 -4.38 5.76 7.31
CA VAL A 242 -5.39 6.21 6.34
C VAL A 242 -5.17 5.57 4.97
N GLN A 243 -3.92 5.47 4.48
CA GLN A 243 -3.63 4.84 3.19
C GLN A 243 -3.94 3.35 3.23
N LEU A 244 -3.57 2.64 4.29
CA LEU A 244 -3.89 1.24 4.47
C LEU A 244 -5.41 0.99 4.45
N SER A 245 -6.19 1.77 5.19
CA SER A 245 -7.67 1.70 5.16
C SER A 245 -8.22 2.02 3.77
N LYS A 246 -7.68 3.03 3.08
CA LYS A 246 -8.09 3.38 1.71
C LYS A 246 -7.80 2.29 0.69
N GLN A 247 -6.66 1.63 0.77
CA GLN A 247 -6.32 0.52 -0.13
C GLN A 247 -7.28 -0.66 0.08
N ALA A 248 -7.56 -1.03 1.33
CA ALA A 248 -8.55 -2.06 1.64
C ALA A 248 -9.96 -1.70 1.12
N ILE A 249 -10.42 -0.46 1.37
CA ILE A 249 -11.71 0.02 0.85
C ILE A 249 -11.74 0.02 -0.67
N ALA A 250 -10.67 0.44 -1.35
CA ALA A 250 -10.60 0.46 -2.80
C ALA A 250 -10.78 -0.95 -3.41
N GLN A 251 -10.17 -1.97 -2.79
CA GLN A 251 -10.36 -3.36 -3.24
C GLN A 251 -11.77 -3.87 -2.93
N VAL A 252 -12.33 -3.56 -1.76
CA VAL A 252 -13.72 -3.89 -1.41
C VAL A 252 -14.72 -3.24 -2.38
N ASP A 253 -14.52 -1.97 -2.74
CA ASP A 253 -15.34 -1.23 -3.70
C ASP A 253 -15.20 -1.82 -5.13
N ALA A 254 -13.99 -2.27 -5.50
CA ALA A 254 -13.76 -2.95 -6.78
C ALA A 254 -14.51 -4.28 -6.86
N ILE A 255 -14.45 -5.10 -5.80
CA ILE A 255 -15.21 -6.37 -5.73
C ILE A 255 -16.71 -6.08 -5.76
N GLN A 256 -17.20 -5.10 -4.99
CA GLN A 256 -18.62 -4.71 -4.99
C GLN A 256 -19.07 -4.33 -6.40
N SER A 257 -18.29 -3.52 -7.12
CA SER A 257 -18.61 -3.11 -8.49
C SER A 257 -18.71 -4.31 -9.44
N GLN A 258 -17.83 -5.31 -9.30
CA GLN A 258 -17.91 -6.54 -10.10
C GLN A 258 -19.16 -7.36 -9.77
N LEU A 259 -19.50 -7.52 -8.48
CA LEU A 259 -20.72 -8.22 -8.07
C LEU A 259 -21.98 -7.53 -8.56
N GLU A 260 -22.03 -6.19 -8.54
CA GLU A 260 -23.16 -5.43 -9.06
C GLU A 260 -23.30 -5.61 -10.58
N LEU A 261 -22.19 -5.64 -11.32
CA LEU A 261 -22.20 -5.94 -12.77
C LEU A 261 -22.70 -7.36 -13.05
N ILE A 262 -22.22 -8.35 -12.30
CA ILE A 262 -22.65 -9.75 -12.43
C ILE A 262 -24.15 -9.87 -12.12
N ARG A 263 -24.60 -9.26 -11.02
CA ARG A 263 -26.01 -9.22 -10.61
C ARG A 263 -26.89 -8.56 -11.67
N ALA A 264 -26.46 -7.44 -12.23
CA ALA A 264 -27.16 -6.77 -13.33
C ALA A 264 -27.21 -7.66 -14.59
N GLY A 265 -26.13 -8.40 -14.87
CA GLY A 265 -26.08 -9.39 -15.93
C GLY A 265 -27.16 -10.46 -15.79
N TYR A 266 -27.26 -11.10 -14.61
CA TYR A 266 -28.33 -12.08 -14.34
C TYR A 266 -29.73 -11.47 -14.45
N GLY A 267 -29.93 -10.26 -13.93
CA GLY A 267 -31.22 -9.57 -14.00
C GLY A 267 -31.63 -9.16 -15.41
N ALA A 268 -30.70 -9.12 -16.37
CA ALA A 268 -30.97 -8.80 -17.77
C ALA A 268 -31.20 -10.05 -18.65
N LEU A 269 -30.90 -11.27 -18.16
CA LEU A 269 -30.98 -12.49 -18.96
C LEU A 269 -32.38 -12.71 -19.54
N ASP A 270 -33.42 -12.64 -18.71
CA ASP A 270 -34.80 -12.86 -19.14
C ASP A 270 -35.22 -11.89 -20.25
N ALA A 271 -34.79 -10.62 -20.18
CA ALA A 271 -35.11 -9.60 -21.18
C ALA A 271 -34.32 -9.80 -22.49
N VAL A 272 -33.07 -10.23 -22.38
CA VAL A 272 -32.19 -10.51 -23.53
C VAL A 272 -32.64 -11.76 -24.27
N GLN A 273 -33.13 -12.77 -23.55
CA GLN A 273 -33.53 -14.07 -24.07
C GLN A 273 -35.04 -14.17 -24.36
N ASP A 274 -35.82 -13.11 -24.11
CA ASP A 274 -37.27 -13.09 -24.38
C ASP A 274 -37.55 -13.22 -25.89
N PRO A 275 -38.19 -14.31 -26.34
CA PRO A 275 -38.53 -14.49 -27.76
C PRO A 275 -39.52 -13.44 -28.30
N ALA A 276 -40.21 -12.70 -27.44
CA ALA A 276 -41.07 -11.56 -27.79
C ALA A 276 -40.44 -10.19 -27.48
N GLY A 277 -39.18 -10.18 -27.02
CA GLY A 277 -38.46 -9.01 -26.55
C GLY A 277 -37.75 -8.22 -27.65
N GLU A 278 -36.77 -7.40 -27.24
CA GLU A 278 -35.97 -6.55 -28.13
C GLU A 278 -35.21 -7.37 -29.19
N PHE A 279 -34.76 -8.57 -28.83
CA PHE A 279 -33.94 -9.44 -29.67
C PHE A 279 -34.75 -10.52 -30.42
N GLN A 280 -36.09 -10.43 -30.49
CA GLN A 280 -36.96 -11.42 -31.14
C GLN A 280 -36.57 -11.81 -32.58
N ALA A 281 -35.95 -10.89 -33.33
CA ALA A 281 -35.50 -11.14 -34.70
C ALA A 281 -34.11 -11.79 -34.77
N GLU A 282 -33.29 -11.59 -33.73
CA GLU A 282 -31.93 -12.14 -33.66
C GLU A 282 -31.92 -13.56 -33.09
N ILE A 283 -32.78 -13.86 -32.10
CA ILE A 283 -32.81 -15.16 -31.41
C ILE A 283 -32.88 -16.34 -32.40
N PRO A 284 -33.83 -16.41 -33.36
CA PRO A 284 -33.90 -17.55 -34.28
C PRO A 284 -32.69 -17.64 -35.23
N VAL A 285 -32.11 -16.49 -35.62
CA VAL A 285 -30.90 -16.48 -36.44
C VAL A 285 -29.70 -16.99 -35.64
N GLN A 286 -29.56 -16.56 -34.40
CA GLN A 286 -28.49 -17.02 -33.51
C GLN A 286 -28.62 -18.49 -33.15
N GLU A 287 -29.81 -18.99 -32.84
CA GLU A 287 -30.06 -20.42 -32.58
C GLU A 287 -29.67 -21.30 -33.77
N ALA A 288 -29.91 -20.83 -35.01
CA ALA A 288 -29.46 -21.53 -36.22
C ALA A 288 -27.95 -21.36 -36.47
N ALA A 289 -27.38 -20.22 -36.11
CA ALA A 289 -25.99 -19.88 -36.42
C ALA A 289 -24.97 -20.52 -35.47
N ILE A 290 -25.28 -20.55 -34.17
CA ILE A 290 -24.34 -20.93 -33.11
C ILE A 290 -23.73 -22.32 -33.31
N PRO A 291 -24.49 -23.39 -33.63
CA PRO A 291 -23.91 -24.73 -33.80
C PRO A 291 -22.87 -24.74 -34.93
N GLU A 292 -23.19 -24.09 -36.05
CA GLU A 292 -22.32 -24.00 -37.20
C GLU A 292 -21.10 -23.09 -36.94
N MET A 293 -21.26 -21.99 -36.20
CA MET A 293 -20.14 -21.13 -35.79
C MET A 293 -19.16 -21.86 -34.86
N VAL A 294 -19.66 -22.70 -33.94
CA VAL A 294 -18.81 -23.54 -33.07
C VAL A 294 -18.08 -24.60 -33.89
N ARG A 295 -18.78 -25.28 -34.81
CA ARG A 295 -18.19 -26.25 -35.75
C ARG A 295 -17.10 -25.63 -36.60
N GLN A 296 -17.36 -24.46 -37.21
CA GLN A 296 -16.37 -23.71 -37.99
C GLN A 296 -15.14 -23.36 -37.14
N ASN A 297 -15.33 -22.90 -35.90
CA ASN A 297 -14.22 -22.58 -35.00
C ASN A 297 -13.33 -23.81 -34.73
N GLY A 298 -13.93 -24.96 -34.41
CA GLY A 298 -13.21 -26.21 -34.16
C GLY A 298 -12.43 -26.71 -35.38
N LEU A 299 -13.07 -26.72 -36.56
CA LEU A 299 -12.45 -27.11 -37.82
C LEU A 299 -11.30 -26.18 -38.23
N LEU A 300 -11.50 -24.87 -38.11
CA LEU A 300 -10.46 -23.87 -38.41
C LEU A 300 -9.29 -23.97 -37.42
N ALA A 301 -9.55 -24.28 -36.15
CA ALA A 301 -8.52 -24.53 -35.15
C ALA A 301 -7.69 -25.79 -35.49
N ALA A 302 -8.36 -26.90 -35.83
CA ALA A 302 -7.72 -28.15 -36.23
C ALA A 302 -6.88 -27.99 -37.51
N ALA A 303 -7.43 -27.32 -38.52
CA ALA A 303 -6.75 -27.01 -39.76
C ALA A 303 -5.50 -26.14 -39.52
N ASN A 304 -5.63 -25.08 -38.73
CA ASN A 304 -4.52 -24.17 -38.45
C ASN A 304 -3.38 -24.85 -37.66
N ASP A 305 -3.70 -25.70 -36.67
CA ASP A 305 -2.69 -26.52 -35.97
C ASP A 305 -1.93 -27.43 -36.95
N SER A 306 -2.67 -28.20 -37.75
CA SER A 306 -2.11 -29.15 -38.72
C SER A 306 -1.20 -28.45 -39.74
N LEU A 307 -1.67 -27.35 -40.33
CA LEU A 307 -0.90 -26.55 -41.29
C LEU A 307 0.40 -26.01 -40.67
N GLY A 308 0.38 -25.62 -39.39
CA GLY A 308 1.57 -25.21 -38.66
C GLY A 308 2.60 -26.33 -38.54
N ARG A 309 2.15 -27.55 -38.19
CA ARG A 309 3.02 -28.74 -38.09
C ARG A 309 3.59 -29.14 -39.45
N ILE A 310 2.73 -29.25 -40.47
CA ILE A 310 3.12 -29.57 -41.85
C ILE A 310 4.18 -28.59 -42.34
N GLN A 311 3.98 -27.28 -42.12
CA GLN A 311 4.96 -26.27 -42.53
C GLN A 311 6.33 -26.48 -41.87
N GLY A 312 6.35 -26.83 -40.58
CA GLY A 312 7.58 -27.17 -39.86
C GLY A 312 8.31 -28.36 -40.51
N TYR A 313 7.57 -29.42 -40.83
CA TYR A 313 8.14 -30.62 -41.46
C TYR A 313 8.64 -30.34 -42.89
N VAL A 314 7.86 -29.65 -43.72
CA VAL A 314 8.26 -29.24 -45.08
C VAL A 314 9.52 -28.38 -45.04
N SER A 315 9.62 -27.44 -44.10
CA SER A 315 10.81 -26.60 -43.91
C SER A 315 12.04 -27.44 -43.59
N ARG A 316 11.89 -28.48 -42.76
CA ARG A 316 12.97 -29.42 -42.44
C ARG A 316 13.34 -30.28 -43.65
N MET A 317 12.38 -30.77 -44.42
CA MET A 317 12.63 -31.51 -45.66
C MET A 317 13.43 -30.67 -46.66
N ASN A 318 13.06 -29.40 -46.85
CA ASN A 318 13.81 -28.48 -47.70
C ASN A 318 15.27 -28.30 -47.23
N ALA A 319 15.48 -28.19 -45.91
CA ALA A 319 16.82 -28.11 -45.34
C ALA A 319 17.64 -29.39 -45.60
N LEU A 320 17.02 -30.57 -45.55
CA LEU A 320 17.68 -31.84 -45.86
C LEU A 320 18.12 -31.92 -47.33
N VAL A 321 17.31 -31.40 -48.28
CA VAL A 321 17.74 -31.28 -49.68
C VAL A 321 18.99 -30.43 -49.83
N GLY A 322 19.04 -29.29 -49.13
CA GLY A 322 20.22 -28.42 -49.10
C GLY A 322 21.45 -29.12 -48.51
N LEU A 323 21.27 -29.81 -47.37
CA LEU A 323 22.36 -30.54 -46.70
C LEU A 323 22.90 -31.70 -47.53
N ALA A 324 22.03 -32.43 -48.23
CA ALA A 324 22.41 -33.54 -49.11
C ALA A 324 23.14 -33.07 -50.38
N SER A 325 22.93 -31.81 -50.79
CA SER A 325 23.60 -31.19 -51.92
C SER A 325 25.06 -30.79 -51.61
N ASP A 326 25.43 -30.71 -50.33
CA ASP A 326 26.80 -30.36 -49.91
C ASP A 326 27.71 -31.61 -49.89
N PRO A 327 28.79 -31.65 -50.69
CA PRO A 327 29.75 -32.74 -50.67
C PRO A 327 30.36 -33.04 -49.29
N ALA A 328 30.46 -32.04 -48.40
CA ALA A 328 30.97 -32.23 -47.04
C ALA A 328 30.09 -33.19 -46.21
N ASN A 329 28.83 -33.36 -46.59
CA ASN A 329 27.85 -34.18 -45.87
C ASN A 329 27.61 -35.55 -46.52
N ALA A 330 28.39 -35.96 -47.53
CA ALA A 330 28.14 -37.19 -48.27
C ALA A 330 28.00 -38.44 -47.38
N ALA A 331 28.75 -38.52 -46.28
CA ALA A 331 28.69 -39.63 -45.32
C ALA A 331 27.38 -39.70 -44.50
N ARG A 332 26.55 -38.65 -44.53
CA ARG A 332 25.29 -38.54 -43.79
C ARG A 332 24.05 -38.72 -44.66
N LEU A 333 24.22 -38.96 -45.97
CA LEU A 333 23.11 -39.03 -46.92
C LEU A 333 22.03 -40.05 -46.52
N ASP A 334 22.41 -41.24 -46.07
CA ASP A 334 21.46 -42.27 -45.64
C ASP A 334 20.64 -41.85 -44.41
N SER A 335 21.27 -41.13 -43.48
CA SER A 335 20.57 -40.56 -42.32
C SER A 335 19.58 -39.48 -42.75
N TYR A 336 19.96 -38.60 -43.70
CA TYR A 336 19.05 -37.59 -44.23
C TYR A 336 17.87 -38.20 -44.98
N LYS A 337 18.10 -39.28 -45.75
CA LYS A 337 17.04 -40.03 -46.42
C LYS A 337 16.05 -40.66 -45.45
N THR A 338 16.55 -41.22 -44.36
CA THR A 338 15.72 -41.78 -43.29
C THR A 338 14.86 -40.68 -42.67
N GLU A 339 15.47 -39.57 -42.27
CA GLU A 339 14.76 -38.43 -41.68
C GLU A 339 13.72 -37.83 -42.66
N PHE A 340 14.04 -37.76 -43.96
CA PHE A 340 13.12 -37.25 -44.98
C PHE A 340 11.87 -38.13 -45.11
N ALA A 341 12.02 -39.46 -45.08
CA ALA A 341 10.89 -40.39 -45.10
C ALA A 341 10.04 -40.28 -43.83
N GLU A 342 10.66 -40.14 -42.66
CA GLU A 342 9.95 -39.90 -41.40
C GLU A 342 9.15 -38.59 -41.42
N LEU A 343 9.71 -37.52 -42.00
CA LEU A 343 9.02 -36.24 -42.15
C LEU A 343 7.83 -36.34 -43.09
N ARG A 344 7.93 -37.12 -44.18
CA ARG A 344 6.79 -37.44 -45.04
C ARG A 344 5.69 -38.13 -44.25
N ASP A 345 6.02 -39.15 -43.46
CA ASP A 345 5.04 -39.88 -42.65
C ASP A 345 4.38 -38.97 -41.60
N LYS A 346 5.16 -38.06 -41.00
CA LYS A 346 4.65 -37.02 -40.07
C LYS A 346 3.74 -36.02 -40.75
N ILE A 347 4.00 -35.64 -42.01
CA ILE A 347 3.10 -34.78 -42.80
C ILE A 347 1.77 -35.49 -43.05
N ASN A 348 1.79 -36.74 -43.51
CA ASN A 348 0.58 -37.54 -43.74
C ASN A 348 -0.23 -37.71 -42.45
N THR A 349 0.46 -37.95 -41.33
CA THR A 349 -0.17 -38.05 -40.00
C THR A 349 -0.82 -36.72 -39.62
N ALA A 350 -0.09 -35.60 -39.67
CA ALA A 350 -0.62 -34.28 -39.33
C ALA A 350 -1.84 -33.89 -40.19
N TYR A 351 -1.82 -34.21 -41.49
CA TYR A 351 -2.96 -34.04 -42.38
C TYR A 351 -4.17 -34.87 -41.94
N SER A 352 -3.98 -36.17 -41.67
CA SER A 352 -5.07 -37.06 -41.25
C SER A 352 -5.64 -36.69 -39.88
N GLU A 353 -4.83 -36.12 -39.00
CA GLU A 353 -5.20 -35.67 -37.67
C GLU A 353 -5.79 -34.25 -37.62
N ALA A 354 -5.92 -33.56 -38.75
CA ALA A 354 -6.54 -32.23 -38.85
C ALA A 354 -8.06 -32.28 -38.66
N THR A 355 -8.50 -32.95 -37.60
CA THR A 355 -9.89 -33.34 -37.38
C THR A 355 -10.50 -32.62 -36.19
N TYR A 356 -11.78 -32.31 -36.34
CA TYR A 356 -12.66 -31.85 -35.27
C TYR A 356 -13.86 -32.80 -35.18
N SER A 357 -14.31 -33.08 -33.96
CA SER A 357 -15.47 -33.92 -33.74
C SER A 357 -16.73 -33.06 -33.70
N TYR A 358 -17.72 -33.42 -34.51
CA TYR A 358 -18.98 -32.70 -34.60
C TYR A 358 -20.15 -33.66 -34.36
N ASP A 359 -21.14 -33.17 -33.61
CA ASP A 359 -22.37 -33.88 -33.29
C ASP A 359 -23.55 -32.94 -33.60
N ASP A 360 -24.26 -33.24 -34.70
CA ASP A 360 -25.41 -32.47 -35.17
C ASP A 360 -26.72 -32.83 -34.46
N GLY A 361 -26.66 -33.64 -33.40
CA GLY A 361 -27.83 -34.13 -32.68
C GLY A 361 -28.50 -35.33 -33.35
N ASP A 362 -27.96 -35.85 -34.45
CA ASP A 362 -28.34 -37.16 -34.98
C ASP A 362 -27.71 -38.26 -34.12
N ALA A 363 -28.56 -39.07 -33.49
CA ALA A 363 -28.12 -40.20 -32.67
C ALA A 363 -27.28 -41.24 -33.44
N ASP A 364 -27.40 -41.28 -34.78
CA ASP A 364 -26.62 -42.14 -35.66
C ASP A 364 -25.31 -41.49 -36.18
N ALA A 365 -25.10 -40.17 -35.97
CA ALA A 365 -23.95 -39.39 -36.44
C ALA A 365 -23.10 -38.75 -35.32
N ALA A 366 -23.43 -39.00 -34.06
CA ALA A 366 -22.68 -38.51 -32.90
C ALA A 366 -21.17 -38.81 -33.01
N GLY A 367 -20.36 -37.75 -32.99
CA GLY A 367 -18.90 -37.83 -33.05
C GLY A 367 -18.32 -38.11 -34.43
N THR A 368 -18.91 -37.50 -35.46
CA THR A 368 -18.33 -37.52 -36.80
C THR A 368 -17.06 -36.67 -36.83
N LEU A 369 -15.92 -37.31 -37.14
CA LEU A 369 -14.65 -36.61 -37.34
C LEU A 369 -14.61 -35.97 -38.73
N GLU A 370 -14.49 -34.67 -38.75
CA GLU A 370 -14.47 -33.86 -39.95
C GLU A 370 -13.12 -33.17 -40.14
N ASN A 371 -12.71 -32.93 -41.38
CA ASN A 371 -11.42 -32.35 -41.71
C ASN A 371 -11.59 -31.30 -42.82
N LEU A 372 -11.21 -30.05 -42.55
CA LEU A 372 -11.36 -28.94 -43.48
C LEU A 372 -10.32 -28.96 -44.63
N LEU A 373 -9.31 -29.84 -44.56
CA LEU A 373 -8.17 -29.87 -45.48
C LEU A 373 -8.22 -31.02 -46.50
N ASN A 374 -9.23 -31.89 -46.43
CA ASN A 374 -9.31 -33.11 -47.25
C ASN A 374 -10.26 -33.01 -48.46
N GLY A 375 -10.87 -31.84 -48.71
CA GLY A 375 -11.82 -31.61 -49.79
C GLY A 375 -13.16 -32.34 -49.66
N ALA A 376 -13.43 -33.04 -48.55
CA ALA A 376 -14.66 -33.82 -48.37
C ALA A 376 -15.86 -32.96 -47.95
N LEU A 377 -15.61 -31.82 -47.29
CA LEU A 377 -16.64 -30.90 -46.82
C LEU A 377 -16.99 -29.86 -47.90
N PRO A 378 -18.26 -29.42 -47.98
CA PRO A 378 -18.61 -28.20 -48.69
C PRO A 378 -18.10 -26.96 -47.94
N ASP A 379 -18.15 -25.78 -48.59
CA ASP A 379 -17.97 -24.52 -47.88
C ASP A 379 -19.08 -24.35 -46.82
N LEU A 380 -18.66 -24.09 -45.60
CA LEU A 380 -19.51 -23.97 -44.43
C LEU A 380 -19.89 -22.51 -44.25
N SER A 381 -21.11 -22.12 -44.65
CA SER A 381 -21.58 -20.74 -44.58
C SER A 381 -22.84 -20.60 -43.74
N VAL A 382 -22.87 -19.61 -42.85
CA VAL A 382 -24.00 -19.38 -41.96
C VAL A 382 -24.31 -17.89 -41.78
N GLN A 383 -25.61 -17.56 -41.78
CA GLN A 383 -26.09 -16.23 -41.47
C GLN A 383 -26.09 -16.03 -39.95
N TYR A 384 -25.43 -14.98 -39.46
CA TYR A 384 -25.24 -14.76 -38.01
C TYR A 384 -25.92 -13.49 -37.47
N LYS A 385 -26.57 -12.71 -38.35
CA LYS A 385 -27.39 -11.53 -37.98
C LYS A 385 -28.70 -11.51 -38.74
N SER A 386 -29.75 -10.97 -38.12
CA SER A 386 -31.06 -10.78 -38.76
C SER A 386 -31.01 -9.90 -40.01
N THR A 387 -29.99 -9.05 -40.14
CA THR A 387 -29.72 -8.18 -41.30
C THR A 387 -29.16 -8.90 -42.53
N GLY A 388 -28.80 -10.18 -42.42
CA GLY A 388 -28.41 -11.03 -43.56
C GLY A 388 -26.91 -11.28 -43.72
N GLU A 389 -26.06 -10.75 -42.84
CA GLU A 389 -24.62 -11.01 -42.87
C GLU A 389 -24.32 -12.50 -42.63
N THR A 390 -23.36 -13.00 -43.41
CA THR A 390 -22.92 -14.40 -43.38
C THR A 390 -21.43 -14.49 -43.08
N VAL A 391 -21.03 -15.61 -42.48
CA VAL A 391 -19.64 -15.97 -42.29
C VAL A 391 -19.39 -17.36 -42.86
N THR A 392 -18.22 -17.55 -43.48
CA THR A 392 -17.91 -18.77 -44.23
C THR A 392 -16.54 -19.31 -43.85
N ALA A 393 -16.47 -20.60 -43.52
CA ALA A 393 -15.23 -21.38 -43.49
C ALA A 393 -15.14 -22.23 -44.77
N ARG A 394 -14.12 -21.98 -45.58
CA ARG A 394 -13.96 -22.62 -46.90
C ARG A 394 -13.21 -23.93 -46.78
N SER A 395 -13.69 -24.95 -47.48
CA SER A 395 -13.03 -26.25 -47.55
C SER A 395 -11.80 -26.17 -48.44
N GLN A 396 -10.74 -26.87 -48.04
CA GLN A 396 -9.45 -26.92 -48.71
C GLN A 396 -9.13 -28.37 -49.08
N ASP A 397 -8.38 -28.57 -50.15
CA ASP A 397 -7.98 -29.90 -50.61
C ASP A 397 -6.45 -29.96 -50.75
N LEU A 398 -5.80 -30.63 -49.79
CA LEU A 398 -4.35 -30.85 -49.80
C LEU A 398 -3.96 -32.21 -50.41
N THR A 399 -4.88 -32.97 -51.01
CA THR A 399 -4.54 -34.29 -51.57
C THR A 399 -3.48 -34.20 -52.68
N GLY A 400 -3.52 -33.12 -53.48
CA GLY A 400 -2.48 -32.80 -54.47
C GLY A 400 -1.12 -32.54 -53.83
N PHE A 401 -1.07 -31.68 -52.81
CA PHE A 401 0.13 -31.45 -52.02
C PHE A 401 0.74 -32.73 -51.43
N LEU A 402 -0.07 -33.65 -50.90
CA LEU A 402 0.43 -34.92 -50.35
C LEU A 402 1.06 -35.81 -51.42
N ALA A 403 0.45 -35.89 -52.61
CA ALA A 403 1.01 -36.61 -53.74
C ALA A 403 2.37 -36.02 -54.17
N ASP A 404 2.49 -34.69 -54.15
CA ASP A 404 3.74 -33.99 -54.40
C ASP A 404 4.81 -34.31 -53.33
N ILE A 405 4.43 -34.36 -52.05
CA ILE A 405 5.34 -34.75 -50.97
C ILE A 405 5.83 -36.20 -51.14
N ASP A 406 4.97 -37.14 -51.53
CA ASP A 406 5.36 -38.52 -51.84
C ASP A 406 6.30 -38.59 -53.05
N ALA A 407 6.05 -37.79 -54.09
CA ALA A 407 6.93 -37.69 -55.25
C ALA A 407 8.30 -37.09 -54.89
N ALA A 408 8.33 -36.05 -54.05
CA ALA A 408 9.56 -35.46 -53.54
C ALA A 408 10.37 -36.47 -52.73
N ASN A 409 9.71 -37.27 -51.90
CA ASN A 409 10.36 -38.36 -51.16
C ASN A 409 10.94 -39.40 -52.11
N ALA A 410 10.18 -39.88 -53.10
CA ALA A 410 10.69 -40.83 -54.09
C ALA A 410 11.95 -40.31 -54.82
N SER A 411 11.95 -39.05 -55.25
CA SER A 411 13.12 -38.41 -55.84
C SER A 411 14.30 -38.31 -54.86
N PHE A 412 14.05 -37.93 -53.61
CA PHE A 412 15.10 -37.81 -52.60
C PHE A 412 15.72 -39.16 -52.22
N GLN A 413 14.92 -40.22 -52.14
CA GLN A 413 15.41 -41.58 -51.90
C GLN A 413 16.29 -42.08 -53.06
N ALA A 414 16.05 -41.64 -54.28
CA ALA A 414 16.83 -42.00 -55.47
C ALA A 414 18.22 -41.32 -55.55
N VAL A 415 18.48 -40.29 -54.72
CA VAL A 415 19.75 -39.54 -54.72
C VAL A 415 20.94 -40.47 -54.43
N THR A 416 21.89 -40.59 -55.35
CA THR A 416 23.06 -41.48 -55.15
C THR A 416 24.26 -40.81 -54.49
N GLY A 417 24.25 -39.48 -54.34
CA GLY A 417 25.34 -38.69 -53.76
C GLY A 417 25.16 -37.20 -54.01
N SER A 418 26.02 -36.35 -53.44
CA SER A 418 25.92 -34.88 -53.57
C SER A 418 26.09 -34.36 -55.01
N GLY A 419 26.61 -35.19 -55.93
CA GLY A 419 26.71 -34.87 -57.36
C GLY A 419 25.45 -35.18 -58.17
N ASP A 420 24.42 -35.81 -57.57
CA ASP A 420 23.16 -36.14 -58.22
C ASP A 420 22.22 -34.93 -58.28
N ALA A 421 22.64 -33.92 -59.05
CA ALA A 421 21.94 -32.65 -59.17
C ALA A 421 20.53 -32.79 -59.76
N GLY A 422 20.24 -33.87 -60.50
CA GLY A 422 18.92 -34.12 -61.08
C GLY A 422 17.89 -34.43 -60.02
N ASN A 423 18.10 -35.50 -59.25
CA ASN A 423 17.16 -35.93 -58.21
C ASN A 423 17.02 -34.89 -57.09
N LEU A 424 18.12 -34.23 -56.71
CA LEU A 424 18.10 -33.14 -55.71
C LEU A 424 17.30 -31.93 -56.20
N ALA A 425 17.48 -31.51 -57.46
CA ALA A 425 16.71 -30.40 -58.03
C ALA A 425 15.22 -30.75 -58.19
N THR A 426 14.89 -32.00 -58.57
CA THR A 426 13.50 -32.46 -58.65
C THR A 426 12.84 -32.44 -57.27
N ALA A 427 13.46 -33.07 -56.25
CA ALA A 427 12.93 -33.08 -54.89
C ALA A 427 12.76 -31.65 -54.33
N GLY A 428 13.79 -30.80 -54.47
CA GLY A 428 13.73 -29.40 -54.02
C GLY A 428 12.70 -28.56 -54.76
N GLY A 429 12.54 -28.77 -56.08
CA GLY A 429 11.54 -28.08 -56.88
C GLY A 429 10.11 -28.42 -56.48
N ILE A 430 9.82 -29.70 -56.23
CA ILE A 430 8.51 -30.15 -55.77
C ILE A 430 8.21 -29.59 -54.37
N ILE A 431 9.17 -29.64 -53.45
CA ILE A 431 9.02 -29.04 -52.11
C ILE A 431 8.74 -27.53 -52.19
N ALA A 432 9.40 -26.80 -53.09
CA ALA A 432 9.19 -25.36 -53.27
C ALA A 432 7.77 -25.04 -53.78
N SER A 433 7.27 -25.83 -54.74
CA SER A 433 5.87 -25.73 -55.19
C SER A 433 4.89 -26.02 -54.06
N GLY A 434 5.07 -27.13 -53.35
CA GLY A 434 4.22 -27.52 -52.22
C GLY A 434 4.24 -26.49 -51.08
N THR A 435 5.39 -25.82 -50.84
CA THR A 435 5.50 -24.73 -49.88
C THR A 435 4.62 -23.53 -50.27
N THR A 436 4.52 -23.25 -51.57
CA THR A 436 3.69 -22.15 -52.09
C THR A 436 2.20 -22.47 -51.95
N GLU A 437 1.80 -23.70 -52.27
CA GLU A 437 0.43 -24.18 -52.07
C GLU A 437 0.03 -24.11 -50.59
N LEU A 438 0.87 -24.67 -49.70
CA LEU A 438 0.64 -24.64 -48.26
C LEU A 438 0.51 -23.21 -47.71
N ALA A 439 1.31 -22.26 -48.21
CA ALA A 439 1.23 -20.86 -47.81
C ALA A 439 -0.10 -20.21 -48.23
N ASN A 440 -0.64 -20.57 -49.40
CA ASN A 440 -1.94 -20.08 -49.86
C ASN A 440 -3.07 -20.66 -48.99
N VAL A 441 -3.10 -21.97 -48.78
CA VAL A 441 -4.10 -22.64 -47.92
C VAL A 441 -4.06 -22.06 -46.51
N ARG A 442 -2.87 -21.88 -45.91
CA ARG A 442 -2.73 -21.26 -44.59
C ARG A 442 -3.26 -19.83 -44.54
N LYS A 443 -3.00 -19.03 -45.58
CA LYS A 443 -3.53 -17.67 -45.68
C LYS A 443 -5.06 -17.68 -45.72
N GLU A 444 -5.66 -18.62 -46.44
CA GLU A 444 -7.12 -18.77 -46.52
C GLU A 444 -7.74 -19.19 -45.19
N VAL A 445 -7.21 -20.24 -44.54
CA VAL A 445 -7.67 -20.67 -43.21
C VAL A 445 -7.53 -19.55 -42.16
N THR A 446 -6.44 -18.78 -42.22
CA THR A 446 -6.24 -17.63 -41.31
C THR A 446 -7.23 -16.50 -41.59
N ALA A 447 -7.57 -16.26 -42.86
CA ALA A 447 -8.56 -15.26 -43.24
C ALA A 447 -9.96 -15.66 -42.75
N ASP A 448 -10.35 -16.92 -42.94
CA ASP A 448 -11.66 -17.43 -42.51
C ASP A 448 -11.78 -17.42 -40.98
N ARG A 449 -10.71 -17.78 -40.25
CA ARG A 449 -10.65 -17.65 -38.78
C ARG A 449 -10.81 -16.21 -38.30
N THR A 450 -10.15 -15.26 -38.97
CA THR A 450 -10.30 -13.83 -38.67
C THR A 450 -11.72 -13.38 -38.93
N ALA A 451 -12.31 -13.76 -40.07
CA ALA A 451 -13.69 -13.43 -40.43
C ALA A 451 -14.70 -13.96 -39.41
N LEU A 452 -14.52 -15.20 -38.92
CA LEU A 452 -15.34 -15.77 -37.85
C LEU A 452 -15.21 -14.98 -36.54
N THR A 453 -13.99 -14.64 -36.16
CA THR A 453 -13.72 -13.84 -34.95
C THR A 453 -14.38 -12.47 -35.03
N ASP A 454 -14.25 -11.79 -36.19
CA ASP A 454 -14.86 -10.48 -36.44
C ASP A 454 -16.39 -10.57 -36.48
N ALA A 455 -16.94 -11.63 -37.06
CA ALA A 455 -18.38 -11.90 -37.09
C ALA A 455 -18.94 -12.00 -35.66
N ILE A 456 -18.34 -12.84 -34.81
CA ILE A 456 -18.70 -13.00 -33.39
C ILE A 456 -18.60 -11.65 -32.65
N ALA A 457 -17.48 -10.95 -32.80
CA ALA A 457 -17.24 -9.67 -32.12
C ALA A 457 -18.19 -8.55 -32.57
N SER A 458 -18.76 -8.67 -33.78
CA SER A 458 -19.72 -7.71 -34.32
C SER A 458 -21.14 -7.87 -33.77
N ILE A 459 -21.42 -8.92 -32.99
CA ILE A 459 -22.69 -9.14 -32.29
C ILE A 459 -22.58 -8.49 -30.90
N PRO A 460 -23.31 -7.39 -30.62
CA PRO A 460 -23.17 -6.68 -29.35
C PRO A 460 -23.64 -7.49 -28.15
N GLN A 461 -24.68 -8.29 -28.34
CA GLN A 461 -25.31 -9.09 -27.31
C GLN A 461 -25.87 -10.35 -27.97
N PHE A 462 -25.40 -11.51 -27.53
CA PHE A 462 -26.07 -12.78 -27.83
C PHE A 462 -27.33 -12.89 -26.99
N ALA A 463 -28.36 -13.50 -27.58
CA ALA A 463 -29.71 -13.61 -27.07
C ALA A 463 -30.26 -15.04 -27.12
N ALA A 464 -29.64 -15.94 -27.90
CA ALA A 464 -30.00 -17.35 -27.90
C ALA A 464 -29.79 -18.01 -26.52
N THR A 465 -30.70 -18.91 -26.15
CA THR A 465 -30.59 -19.70 -24.91
C THR A 465 -29.84 -20.99 -25.19
N LEU A 466 -28.64 -21.11 -24.61
CA LEU A 466 -27.82 -22.32 -24.69
C LEU A 466 -28.00 -23.18 -23.43
N ASN A 467 -27.61 -24.45 -23.50
CA ASN A 467 -27.60 -25.36 -22.37
C ASN A 467 -26.34 -25.11 -21.50
N SER A 468 -26.32 -23.97 -20.80
CA SER A 468 -25.21 -23.56 -19.92
C SER A 468 -24.83 -24.63 -18.88
N ALA A 469 -25.82 -25.40 -18.45
CA ALA A 469 -25.67 -26.49 -17.49
C ALA A 469 -24.79 -27.64 -17.96
N SER A 470 -24.83 -27.89 -19.27
CA SER A 470 -24.03 -28.91 -19.94
C SER A 470 -22.69 -28.32 -20.39
N LEU A 471 -22.71 -27.11 -20.95
CA LEU A 471 -21.50 -26.45 -21.48
C LEU A 471 -20.45 -26.14 -20.41
N TYR A 472 -20.89 -25.74 -19.21
CA TYR A 472 -19.97 -25.37 -18.15
C TYR A 472 -19.10 -26.53 -17.64
N PRO A 473 -19.65 -27.66 -17.16
CA PRO A 473 -18.81 -28.78 -16.72
C PRO A 473 -17.92 -29.30 -17.85
N GLY A 474 -18.38 -29.26 -19.11
CA GLY A 474 -17.54 -29.60 -20.25
C GLY A 474 -16.35 -28.66 -20.46
N ALA A 475 -16.57 -27.34 -20.39
CA ALA A 475 -15.49 -26.36 -20.49
C ALA A 475 -14.46 -26.53 -19.36
N GLU A 476 -14.90 -26.80 -18.14
CA GLU A 476 -14.02 -27.04 -17.00
C GLU A 476 -13.27 -28.38 -17.11
N ALA A 477 -13.92 -29.45 -17.55
CA ALA A 477 -13.28 -30.75 -17.76
C ALA A 477 -12.13 -30.63 -18.79
N VAL A 478 -12.35 -29.89 -19.89
CA VAL A 478 -11.32 -29.65 -20.91
C VAL A 478 -10.17 -28.78 -20.38
N ARG A 479 -10.46 -27.73 -19.59
CA ARG A 479 -9.43 -26.89 -18.96
C ARG A 479 -8.59 -27.65 -17.95
N ASP A 480 -9.24 -28.43 -17.09
CA ASP A 480 -8.59 -29.28 -16.09
C ASP A 480 -7.67 -30.30 -16.77
N ALA A 481 -8.17 -31.01 -17.78
CA ALA A 481 -7.39 -31.95 -18.57
C ALA A 481 -6.17 -31.30 -19.26
N GLY A 482 -6.34 -30.13 -19.87
CA GLY A 482 -5.24 -29.38 -20.48
C GLY A 482 -4.17 -28.93 -19.48
N SER A 483 -4.59 -28.51 -18.28
CA SER A 483 -3.68 -28.13 -17.20
C SER A 483 -2.91 -29.34 -16.66
N ARG A 484 -3.60 -30.45 -16.37
CA ARG A 484 -2.97 -31.70 -15.92
C ARG A 484 -2.02 -32.25 -16.97
N LEU A 485 -2.36 -32.18 -18.27
CA LEU A 485 -1.44 -32.55 -19.36
C LEU A 485 -0.17 -31.70 -19.41
N SER A 486 -0.29 -30.41 -19.13
CA SER A 486 0.88 -29.51 -19.07
C SER A 486 1.84 -29.95 -17.97
N GLU A 487 1.31 -30.33 -16.80
CA GLU A 487 2.11 -30.86 -15.68
C GLU A 487 2.68 -32.25 -15.98
N ILE A 488 1.90 -33.14 -16.59
CA ILE A 488 2.40 -34.46 -17.05
C ILE A 488 3.59 -34.26 -18.00
N ASN A 489 3.51 -33.34 -18.95
CA ASN A 489 4.63 -33.09 -19.87
C ASN A 489 5.89 -32.56 -19.17
N LEU A 490 5.75 -31.76 -18.11
CA LEU A 490 6.89 -31.34 -17.29
C LEU A 490 7.53 -32.54 -16.58
N LEU A 491 6.72 -33.38 -15.94
CA LEU A 491 7.16 -34.59 -15.25
C LEU A 491 7.80 -35.61 -16.21
N LEU A 492 7.27 -35.76 -17.44
CA LEU A 492 7.90 -36.59 -18.48
C LEU A 492 9.28 -36.04 -18.90
N GLY A 493 9.44 -34.72 -18.91
CA GLY A 493 10.75 -34.08 -19.09
C GLY A 493 11.73 -34.41 -17.97
N GLU A 494 11.26 -34.39 -16.72
CA GLU A 494 12.06 -34.81 -15.56
C GLU A 494 12.45 -36.29 -15.64
N LEU A 495 11.53 -37.19 -15.99
CA LEU A 495 11.82 -38.61 -16.20
C LEU A 495 12.89 -38.83 -17.29
N ARG A 496 12.80 -38.09 -18.39
CA ARG A 496 13.82 -38.12 -19.44
C ARG A 496 15.18 -37.68 -18.89
N GLY A 497 15.21 -36.62 -18.08
CA GLY A 497 16.42 -36.15 -17.40
C GLY A 497 17.07 -37.25 -16.54
N LEU A 498 16.27 -37.93 -15.71
CA LEU A 498 16.74 -39.03 -14.86
C LEU A 498 17.25 -40.22 -15.67
N ALA A 499 16.56 -40.59 -16.76
CA ALA A 499 17.00 -41.67 -17.63
C ALA A 499 18.32 -41.32 -18.34
N VAL A 500 18.47 -40.09 -18.85
CA VAL A 500 19.75 -39.60 -19.42
C VAL A 500 20.86 -39.63 -18.38
N GLU A 501 20.61 -39.12 -17.17
CA GLU A 501 21.58 -39.17 -16.07
C GLU A 501 22.01 -40.62 -15.77
N SER A 502 21.06 -41.55 -15.71
CA SER A 502 21.34 -42.96 -15.50
C SER A 502 22.25 -43.57 -16.58
N THR A 503 22.03 -43.20 -17.86
CA THR A 503 22.87 -43.66 -18.98
C THR A 503 24.28 -43.08 -18.97
N ALA A 504 24.48 -41.90 -18.39
CA ALA A 504 25.79 -41.27 -18.28
C ALA A 504 26.67 -41.88 -17.16
N LEU A 505 26.07 -42.59 -16.21
CA LEU A 505 26.78 -43.20 -15.09
C LEU A 505 27.53 -44.49 -15.50
N PRO A 506 28.70 -44.78 -14.90
CA PRO A 506 29.39 -46.06 -15.06
C PRO A 506 28.50 -47.27 -14.76
N ALA A 507 28.80 -48.44 -15.36
CA ALA A 507 28.02 -49.66 -15.17
C ALA A 507 27.95 -50.11 -13.70
N SER A 508 28.99 -49.84 -12.90
CA SER A 508 29.08 -50.19 -11.48
C SER A 508 28.45 -49.18 -10.51
N SER A 509 27.89 -48.07 -10.99
CA SER A 509 27.30 -47.03 -10.15
C SER A 509 26.00 -47.50 -9.47
N ASN A 510 25.79 -47.09 -8.21
CA ASN A 510 24.52 -47.29 -7.52
C ASN A 510 23.47 -46.28 -8.02
N ARG A 511 22.36 -46.78 -8.54
CA ARG A 511 21.24 -45.99 -9.08
C ARG A 511 19.95 -46.08 -8.27
N THR A 512 20.00 -46.63 -7.06
CA THR A 512 18.81 -46.81 -6.21
C THR A 512 18.07 -45.49 -5.94
N GLY A 513 18.81 -44.40 -5.75
CA GLY A 513 18.21 -43.07 -5.57
C GLY A 513 17.52 -42.54 -6.82
N LEU A 514 18.12 -42.74 -8.01
CA LEU A 514 17.51 -42.37 -9.28
C LEU A 514 16.24 -43.21 -9.54
N GLN A 515 16.27 -44.51 -9.24
CA GLN A 515 15.09 -45.36 -9.36
C GLN A 515 13.95 -44.89 -8.45
N ALA A 516 14.23 -44.53 -7.20
CA ALA A 516 13.20 -44.03 -6.29
C ALA A 516 12.55 -42.73 -6.81
N GLN A 517 13.35 -41.82 -7.39
CA GLN A 517 12.84 -40.60 -8.02
C GLN A 517 12.01 -40.90 -9.27
N TYR A 518 12.44 -41.87 -10.09
CA TYR A 518 11.66 -42.35 -11.23
C TYR A 518 10.28 -42.86 -10.78
N ASP A 519 10.24 -43.74 -9.78
CA ASP A 519 8.99 -44.33 -9.26
C ASP A 519 8.07 -43.24 -8.68
N GLU A 520 8.61 -42.26 -7.96
CA GLU A 520 7.85 -41.13 -7.40
C GLU A 520 7.20 -40.29 -8.51
N ILE A 521 7.95 -39.95 -9.56
CA ILE A 521 7.43 -39.15 -10.67
C ILE A 521 6.37 -39.94 -11.45
N VAL A 522 6.58 -41.24 -11.70
CA VAL A 522 5.57 -42.11 -12.34
C VAL A 522 4.29 -42.15 -11.50
N GLY A 523 4.41 -42.21 -10.17
CA GLY A 523 3.26 -42.09 -9.25
C GLY A 523 2.49 -40.78 -9.42
N LYS A 524 3.18 -39.63 -9.43
CA LYS A 524 2.57 -38.31 -9.65
C LYS A 524 1.88 -38.19 -11.02
N ILE A 525 2.47 -38.77 -12.06
CA ILE A 525 1.84 -38.83 -13.39
C ILE A 525 0.55 -39.67 -13.30
N GLY A 526 0.58 -40.78 -12.57
CA GLY A 526 -0.60 -41.62 -12.32
C GLY A 526 -1.73 -40.86 -11.62
N ASP A 527 -1.42 -40.09 -10.57
CA ASP A 527 -2.40 -39.27 -9.86
C ASP A 527 -3.01 -38.22 -10.80
N LEU A 528 -2.16 -37.50 -11.57
CA LEU A 528 -2.63 -36.50 -12.54
C LEU A 528 -3.51 -37.10 -13.64
N ILE A 529 -3.24 -38.32 -14.09
CA ILE A 529 -4.06 -38.99 -15.10
C ILE A 529 -5.42 -39.39 -14.52
N ASN A 530 -5.44 -39.97 -13.31
CA ASN A 530 -6.62 -40.63 -12.77
C ASN A 530 -7.55 -39.71 -11.96
N ASP A 531 -7.01 -38.64 -11.36
CA ASP A 531 -7.75 -37.79 -10.43
C ASP A 531 -7.96 -36.37 -11.00
N PRO A 532 -9.18 -36.04 -11.47
CA PRO A 532 -9.56 -34.66 -11.74
C PRO A 532 -9.43 -33.80 -10.48
N ARG A 533 -9.01 -32.54 -10.65
CA ARG A 533 -8.80 -31.64 -9.50
C ARG A 533 -10.10 -31.23 -8.81
N THR A 534 -11.18 -31.19 -9.59
CA THR A 534 -12.52 -30.86 -9.10
C THR A 534 -13.37 -32.12 -9.11
N ALA A 535 -13.93 -32.45 -7.95
CA ALA A 535 -14.81 -33.61 -7.81
C ALA A 535 -16.05 -33.46 -8.70
N GLY A 536 -16.37 -34.52 -9.45
CA GLY A 536 -17.55 -34.56 -10.33
C GLY A 536 -17.32 -34.10 -11.77
N LEU A 537 -16.12 -33.63 -12.14
CA LEU A 537 -15.77 -33.40 -13.54
C LEU A 537 -15.45 -34.71 -14.28
N ASP A 538 -15.76 -34.75 -15.57
CA ASP A 538 -15.40 -35.86 -16.44
C ASP A 538 -13.88 -35.94 -16.65
N ASN A 539 -13.31 -37.13 -16.47
CA ASN A 539 -11.89 -37.33 -16.61
C ASN A 539 -11.48 -37.64 -18.06
N LEU A 540 -11.08 -36.61 -18.80
CA LEU A 540 -10.66 -36.74 -20.20
C LEU A 540 -9.28 -37.38 -20.40
N LEU A 541 -8.49 -37.61 -19.32
CA LEU A 541 -7.15 -38.21 -19.40
C LEU A 541 -7.12 -39.72 -19.11
N ALA A 542 -8.22 -40.28 -18.63
CA ALA A 542 -8.35 -41.71 -18.31
C ALA A 542 -9.61 -42.34 -18.94
N GLY A 543 -10.24 -41.66 -19.92
CA GLY A 543 -11.56 -42.01 -20.43
C GLY A 543 -11.76 -41.74 -21.91
N GLY A 544 -12.97 -42.07 -22.40
CA GLY A 544 -13.42 -41.82 -23.76
C GLY A 544 -14.02 -40.41 -23.94
N ASN A 545 -14.39 -40.10 -25.18
CA ASN A 545 -15.00 -38.82 -25.51
C ASN A 545 -16.29 -38.58 -24.70
N GLN A 546 -16.55 -37.31 -24.40
CA GLN A 546 -17.72 -36.84 -23.65
C GLN A 546 -18.50 -35.85 -24.52
N SER A 547 -19.83 -35.95 -24.50
CA SER A 547 -20.71 -35.10 -25.30
C SER A 547 -21.53 -34.19 -24.40
N TYR A 548 -21.60 -32.91 -24.75
CA TYR A 548 -22.26 -31.87 -23.98
C TYR A 548 -23.24 -31.11 -24.88
N GLU A 549 -24.52 -31.13 -24.54
CA GLU A 549 -25.54 -30.38 -25.27
C GLU A 549 -25.24 -28.88 -25.30
N LEU A 550 -25.33 -28.31 -26.49
CA LEU A 550 -25.17 -26.89 -26.80
C LEU A 550 -26.53 -26.21 -26.86
N LEU A 551 -27.40 -26.64 -27.78
CA LEU A 551 -28.78 -26.15 -27.94
C LEU A 551 -29.57 -27.10 -28.87
N ASN A 552 -30.87 -27.28 -28.63
CA ASN A 552 -31.80 -28.05 -29.48
C ASN A 552 -31.26 -29.42 -29.94
N GLY A 553 -30.59 -30.17 -29.06
CA GLY A 553 -30.01 -31.48 -29.37
C GLY A 553 -28.65 -31.46 -30.06
N PHE A 554 -28.15 -30.32 -30.54
CA PHE A 554 -26.77 -30.19 -31.01
C PHE A 554 -25.80 -30.33 -29.83
N ASN A 555 -24.72 -31.08 -29.99
CA ASN A 555 -23.73 -31.27 -28.93
C ASN A 555 -22.33 -30.80 -29.35
N ILE A 556 -21.52 -30.43 -28.36
CA ILE A 556 -20.07 -30.24 -28.49
C ILE A 556 -19.40 -31.43 -27.81
N GLU A 557 -18.44 -32.04 -28.49
CA GLU A 557 -17.73 -33.20 -27.97
C GLU A 557 -16.34 -32.82 -27.46
N ALA A 558 -16.00 -33.30 -26.26
CA ALA A 558 -14.65 -33.25 -25.70
C ALA A 558 -13.99 -34.61 -25.91
N ARG A 559 -12.90 -34.66 -26.67
CA ARG A 559 -12.20 -35.91 -26.95
C ARG A 559 -11.34 -36.33 -25.76
N GLY A 560 -11.64 -37.52 -25.23
CA GLY A 560 -10.90 -38.13 -24.13
C GLY A 560 -9.84 -39.09 -24.65
N ARG A 561 -8.71 -39.21 -23.94
CA ARG A 561 -7.64 -40.18 -24.26
C ARG A 561 -7.34 -41.05 -23.06
N ASP A 562 -7.19 -42.35 -23.30
CA ASP A 562 -6.76 -43.30 -22.27
C ASP A 562 -5.23 -43.22 -22.09
N LEU A 563 -4.79 -42.26 -21.28
CA LEU A 563 -3.38 -42.11 -20.91
C LEU A 563 -2.97 -43.13 -19.85
N THR A 564 -3.92 -43.76 -19.16
CA THR A 564 -3.64 -44.88 -18.27
C THR A 564 -3.00 -46.03 -19.05
N THR A 565 -3.54 -46.36 -20.23
CA THR A 565 -2.95 -47.38 -21.11
C THR A 565 -1.78 -46.83 -21.93
N SER A 566 -1.93 -45.65 -22.54
CA SER A 566 -0.96 -45.17 -23.53
C SER A 566 0.28 -44.46 -22.94
N VAL A 567 0.25 -44.10 -21.65
CA VAL A 567 1.36 -43.44 -20.95
C VAL A 567 1.71 -44.18 -19.66
N LEU A 568 0.77 -44.33 -18.74
CA LEU A 568 1.07 -44.86 -17.41
C LEU A 568 1.50 -46.33 -17.48
N ALA A 569 0.82 -47.17 -18.26
CA ALA A 569 1.21 -48.57 -18.43
C ALA A 569 2.57 -48.73 -19.15
N GLU A 570 2.94 -47.76 -19.98
CA GLU A 570 4.24 -47.73 -20.65
C GLU A 570 5.38 -47.32 -19.74
N LEU A 571 5.12 -46.69 -18.60
CA LEU A 571 6.15 -46.27 -17.64
C LEU A 571 6.18 -47.16 -16.39
N THR A 572 5.01 -47.64 -15.96
CA THR A 572 4.87 -48.42 -14.74
C THR A 572 5.65 -49.73 -14.83
N GLY A 573 6.50 -49.98 -13.83
CA GLY A 573 7.27 -51.22 -13.73
C GLY A 573 8.54 -51.26 -14.60
N ARG A 574 8.84 -50.19 -15.36
CA ARG A 574 10.17 -50.02 -15.95
C ARG A 574 11.17 -49.56 -14.90
N ASP A 575 12.44 -49.79 -15.16
CA ASP A 575 13.52 -49.38 -14.26
C ASP A 575 14.61 -48.64 -15.03
N ILE A 576 15.37 -47.81 -14.31
CA ILE A 576 16.54 -47.09 -14.81
C ILE A 576 17.80 -47.53 -14.05
N SER A 577 17.81 -48.75 -13.53
CA SER A 577 18.90 -49.28 -12.69
C SER A 577 20.16 -49.67 -13.47
N SER A 578 20.07 -49.73 -14.80
CA SER A 578 21.18 -50.01 -15.72
C SER A 578 21.14 -49.12 -16.96
N PHE A 579 22.24 -49.06 -17.71
CA PHE A 579 22.30 -48.36 -18.98
C PHE A 579 21.23 -48.87 -19.97
N ALA A 580 21.07 -50.19 -20.09
CA ALA A 580 20.11 -50.78 -21.02
C ALA A 580 18.67 -50.42 -20.65
N ASN A 581 18.31 -50.58 -19.38
CA ASN A 581 16.94 -50.30 -18.93
C ASN A 581 16.62 -48.79 -19.02
N ALA A 582 17.60 -47.92 -18.74
CA ALA A 582 17.45 -46.48 -18.95
C ALA A 582 17.29 -46.10 -20.44
N GLN A 583 17.96 -46.79 -21.36
CA GLN A 583 17.73 -46.62 -22.80
C GLN A 583 16.35 -47.12 -23.23
N ASP A 584 15.85 -48.20 -22.65
CA ASP A 584 14.50 -48.69 -22.91
C ASP A 584 13.43 -47.69 -22.44
N VAL A 585 13.66 -47.03 -21.30
CA VAL A 585 12.82 -45.92 -20.82
C VAL A 585 12.89 -44.71 -21.75
N LEU A 586 14.07 -44.30 -22.20
CA LEU A 586 14.21 -43.21 -23.18
C LEU A 586 13.48 -43.52 -24.48
N THR A 587 13.58 -44.76 -24.96
CA THR A 587 12.86 -45.22 -26.14
C THR A 587 11.35 -45.10 -25.93
N ALA A 588 10.81 -45.59 -24.81
CA ALA A 588 9.39 -45.46 -24.50
C ALA A 588 8.92 -43.99 -24.37
N LEU A 589 9.76 -43.13 -23.78
CA LEU A 589 9.50 -41.69 -23.66
C LEU A 589 9.53 -40.98 -25.02
N ASP A 590 10.38 -41.41 -25.97
CA ASP A 590 10.40 -40.92 -27.35
C ASP A 590 9.20 -41.44 -28.16
N SER A 591 8.84 -42.72 -27.98
CA SER A 591 7.67 -43.37 -28.56
C SER A 591 7.41 -44.70 -27.84
N PRO A 592 6.21 -44.95 -27.31
CA PRO A 592 4.93 -44.33 -27.70
C PRO A 592 4.48 -43.12 -26.86
N VAL A 593 5.10 -42.83 -25.71
CA VAL A 593 4.57 -41.86 -24.72
C VAL A 593 4.43 -40.44 -25.30
N ALA A 594 5.47 -39.93 -25.97
CA ALA A 594 5.41 -38.58 -26.57
C ALA A 594 4.31 -38.47 -27.64
N THR A 595 4.04 -39.53 -28.39
CA THR A 595 2.95 -39.55 -29.39
C THR A 595 1.59 -39.47 -28.70
N ALA A 596 1.39 -40.23 -27.63
CA ALA A 596 0.14 -40.22 -26.87
C ALA A 596 -0.15 -38.85 -26.24
N THR A 597 0.83 -38.25 -25.55
CA THR A 597 0.62 -36.96 -24.88
C THR A 597 0.50 -35.79 -25.85
N SER A 598 1.27 -35.78 -26.96
CA SER A 598 1.13 -34.74 -27.98
C SER A 598 -0.22 -34.79 -28.70
N THR A 599 -0.75 -36.00 -28.93
CA THR A 599 -2.10 -36.21 -29.49
C THR A 599 -3.16 -35.68 -28.54
N ALA A 600 -3.12 -36.11 -27.27
CA ALA A 600 -4.07 -35.65 -26.25
C ALA A 600 -4.04 -34.13 -26.08
N PHE A 601 -2.84 -33.53 -26.00
CA PHE A 601 -2.70 -32.08 -25.83
C PHE A 601 -3.29 -31.30 -27.01
N ARG A 602 -3.03 -31.75 -28.23
CA ARG A 602 -3.55 -31.11 -29.45
C ARG A 602 -5.08 -31.13 -29.47
N GLU A 603 -5.67 -32.29 -29.25
CA GLU A 603 -7.12 -32.48 -29.35
C GLU A 603 -7.85 -31.74 -28.24
N ILE A 604 -7.37 -31.82 -27.00
CA ILE A 604 -7.89 -31.02 -25.89
C ILE A 604 -7.76 -29.53 -26.17
N SER A 605 -6.67 -29.08 -26.80
CA SER A 605 -6.51 -27.65 -27.16
C SER A 605 -7.51 -27.21 -28.24
N ILE A 606 -7.77 -28.05 -29.23
CA ILE A 606 -8.78 -27.79 -30.28
C ILE A 606 -10.17 -27.74 -29.65
N ASP A 607 -10.52 -28.74 -28.84
CA ASP A 607 -11.84 -28.84 -28.21
C ASP A 607 -12.05 -27.68 -27.23
N ALA A 608 -11.03 -27.31 -26.45
CA ALA A 608 -11.05 -26.15 -25.55
C ALA A 608 -11.42 -24.87 -26.30
N SER A 609 -10.96 -24.69 -27.53
CA SER A 609 -11.28 -23.51 -28.32
C SER A 609 -12.78 -23.40 -28.60
N SER A 610 -13.46 -24.52 -28.88
CA SER A 610 -14.90 -24.59 -29.13
C SER A 610 -15.71 -24.44 -27.84
N PHE A 611 -15.31 -25.11 -26.75
CA PHE A 611 -15.96 -24.96 -25.45
C PHE A 611 -15.85 -23.54 -24.90
N ASN A 612 -14.68 -22.90 -25.02
CA ASN A 612 -14.49 -21.52 -24.60
C ASN A 612 -15.31 -20.55 -25.44
N LEU A 613 -15.40 -20.77 -26.76
CA LEU A 613 -16.26 -19.96 -27.61
C LEU A 613 -17.74 -20.06 -27.17
N ALA A 614 -18.25 -21.28 -27.04
CA ALA A 614 -19.65 -21.52 -26.67
C ALA A 614 -19.98 -20.94 -25.28
N SER A 615 -19.19 -21.30 -24.26
CA SER A 615 -19.46 -20.94 -22.86
C SER A 615 -19.11 -19.49 -22.48
N GLU A 616 -18.15 -18.85 -23.13
CA GLU A 616 -17.72 -17.50 -22.72
C GLU A 616 -18.23 -16.38 -23.61
N LYS A 617 -18.60 -16.67 -24.86
CA LYS A 617 -18.97 -15.66 -25.85
C LYS A 617 -20.39 -15.82 -26.36
N LEU A 618 -20.78 -17.03 -26.73
CA LEU A 618 -22.06 -17.27 -27.40
C LEU A 618 -23.21 -17.39 -26.40
N ASP A 619 -22.95 -17.94 -25.21
CA ASP A 619 -23.93 -18.09 -24.15
C ASP A 619 -24.01 -16.83 -23.26
N PRO A 620 -25.13 -16.10 -23.26
CA PRO A 620 -25.30 -14.92 -22.43
C PRO A 620 -25.23 -15.22 -20.94
N ARG A 621 -25.75 -16.38 -20.50
CA ARG A 621 -25.74 -16.79 -19.10
C ARG A 621 -24.36 -17.27 -18.70
N ALA A 622 -23.74 -18.15 -19.48
CA ALA A 622 -22.42 -18.65 -19.12
C ALA A 622 -21.35 -17.54 -19.17
N ALA A 623 -21.56 -16.45 -19.92
CA ALA A 623 -20.72 -15.25 -19.81
C ALA A 623 -20.79 -14.61 -18.41
N VAL A 624 -21.99 -14.48 -17.83
CA VAL A 624 -22.22 -13.96 -16.48
C VAL A 624 -21.72 -14.95 -15.41
N ASP A 625 -22.01 -16.24 -15.56
CA ASP A 625 -21.50 -17.30 -14.68
C ASP A 625 -19.97 -17.33 -14.67
N SER A 626 -19.34 -17.21 -15.84
CA SER A 626 -17.88 -17.15 -15.96
C SER A 626 -17.31 -15.90 -15.32
N ALA A 627 -18.00 -14.76 -15.39
CA ALA A 627 -17.59 -13.55 -14.68
C ALA A 627 -17.65 -13.74 -13.16
N TYR A 628 -18.67 -14.42 -12.65
CA TYR A 628 -18.77 -14.78 -11.23
C TYR A 628 -17.62 -15.70 -10.80
N ARG A 629 -17.38 -16.79 -11.54
CA ARG A 629 -16.29 -17.72 -11.22
C ARG A 629 -14.90 -17.08 -11.30
N ARG A 630 -14.67 -16.22 -12.31
CA ARG A 630 -13.44 -15.42 -12.38
C ARG A 630 -13.27 -14.54 -11.15
N LEU A 631 -14.31 -13.82 -10.74
CA LEU A 631 -14.26 -13.01 -9.51
C LEU A 631 -13.95 -13.87 -8.27
N SER A 632 -14.53 -15.08 -8.19
CA SER A 632 -14.26 -16.05 -7.12
C SER A 632 -12.79 -16.49 -7.10
N ASN A 633 -12.24 -16.83 -8.27
CA ASN A 633 -10.85 -17.27 -8.41
C ASN A 633 -9.84 -16.13 -8.19
N ASP A 634 -10.17 -14.92 -8.66
CA ASP A 634 -9.32 -13.74 -8.56
C ASP A 634 -9.41 -13.05 -7.19
N LEU A 635 -10.25 -13.54 -6.27
CA LEU A 635 -10.43 -12.95 -4.93
C LEU A 635 -9.08 -12.76 -4.21
N GLN A 636 -8.18 -13.73 -4.30
CA GLN A 636 -6.87 -13.62 -3.65
C GLN A 636 -6.01 -12.51 -4.27
N THR A 637 -6.16 -12.25 -5.57
CA THR A 637 -5.48 -11.13 -6.25
C THR A 637 -5.96 -9.79 -5.71
N TYR A 638 -7.28 -9.61 -5.52
CA TYR A 638 -7.85 -8.41 -4.89
C TYR A 638 -7.39 -8.24 -3.44
N ILE A 639 -7.38 -9.33 -2.66
CA ILE A 639 -6.89 -9.31 -1.28
C ILE A 639 -5.42 -8.87 -1.26
N ASN A 640 -4.56 -9.47 -2.10
CA ASN A 640 -3.14 -9.13 -2.15
C ASN A 640 -2.91 -7.67 -2.56
N ALA A 641 -3.73 -7.14 -3.48
CA ALA A 641 -3.65 -5.75 -3.93
C ALA A 641 -4.05 -4.72 -2.86
N ALA A 642 -4.69 -5.13 -1.75
CA ALA A 642 -5.01 -4.26 -0.62
C ALA A 642 -3.80 -3.98 0.29
N ALA A 643 -2.64 -4.60 0.03
CA ALA A 643 -1.46 -4.44 0.84
C ALA A 643 -0.85 -3.03 0.74
N PHE A 644 -0.46 -2.47 1.88
CA PHE A 644 0.24 -1.19 1.98
C PHE A 644 1.32 -1.29 3.06
N GLU A 645 2.57 -0.93 2.70
CA GLU A 645 3.74 -0.97 3.62
C GLU A 645 3.89 -2.32 4.36
N GLY A 646 3.65 -3.43 3.65
CA GLY A 646 3.77 -4.79 4.20
C GLY A 646 2.62 -5.23 5.12
N ARG A 647 1.54 -4.44 5.22
CA ARG A 647 0.33 -4.75 5.99
C ARG A 647 -0.87 -4.89 5.09
N ASN A 648 -1.88 -5.67 5.49
CA ASN A 648 -3.08 -5.89 4.68
C ASN A 648 -4.31 -6.17 5.56
N LEU A 649 -5.24 -5.21 5.65
CA LEU A 649 -6.44 -5.33 6.50
C LEU A 649 -7.43 -6.42 6.04
N LEU A 650 -7.28 -6.96 4.83
CA LEU A 650 -8.12 -8.04 4.30
C LEU A 650 -7.47 -9.42 4.40
N SER A 651 -6.21 -9.48 4.86
CA SER A 651 -5.45 -10.73 4.99
C SER A 651 -5.83 -11.48 6.27
N ALA A 652 -5.87 -12.81 6.18
CA ALA A 652 -6.21 -13.68 7.31
C ALA A 652 -5.20 -13.61 8.47
N ASP A 653 -3.94 -13.32 8.16
CA ASP A 653 -2.86 -13.26 9.16
C ASP A 653 -2.69 -11.87 9.78
N GLN A 654 -3.47 -10.87 9.34
CA GLN A 654 -3.36 -9.51 9.85
C GLN A 654 -4.13 -9.34 11.15
N GLU A 655 -3.41 -9.00 12.21
CA GLU A 655 -4.02 -8.55 13.47
C GLU A 655 -4.44 -7.09 13.42
N ASN A 656 -5.35 -6.70 14.33
CA ASN A 656 -5.76 -5.31 14.53
C ASN A 656 -4.54 -4.42 14.77
N ILE A 657 -4.58 -3.22 14.18
CA ILE A 657 -3.48 -2.27 14.29
C ILE A 657 -3.82 -1.26 15.37
N GLU A 658 -3.02 -1.25 16.43
CA GLU A 658 -3.13 -0.30 17.53
C GLU A 658 -1.91 0.62 17.56
N TYR A 659 -2.14 1.92 17.62
CA TYR A 659 -1.07 2.91 17.81
C TYR A 659 -1.60 4.10 18.60
N ARG A 660 -0.71 4.72 19.37
CA ARG A 660 -1.03 5.93 20.14
C ARG A 660 -0.63 7.15 19.34
N VAL A 661 -1.52 8.14 19.30
CA VAL A 661 -1.23 9.48 18.78
C VAL A 661 -0.73 10.31 19.95
N GLU A 662 0.55 10.64 19.96
CA GLU A 662 1.20 11.28 21.13
C GLU A 662 0.74 12.72 21.32
N SER A 663 0.46 13.44 20.24
CA SER A 663 -0.03 14.82 20.24
C SER A 663 -1.41 14.99 20.88
N SER A 664 -2.30 13.98 20.76
CA SER A 664 -3.64 13.98 21.37
C SER A 664 -3.76 13.05 22.58
N GLY A 665 -2.80 12.15 22.78
CA GLY A 665 -2.83 11.08 23.78
C GLY A 665 -3.83 9.96 23.46
N ARG A 666 -4.48 10.00 22.29
CA ARG A 666 -5.54 9.07 21.89
C ARG A 666 -4.94 7.74 21.42
N LEU A 667 -5.52 6.63 21.90
CA LEU A 667 -5.25 5.31 21.35
C LEU A 667 -6.14 5.10 20.12
N MET A 668 -5.52 4.83 18.98
CA MET A 668 -6.17 4.50 17.72
C MET A 668 -6.15 3.00 17.53
N LYS A 669 -7.28 2.47 17.06
CA LYS A 669 -7.44 1.08 16.66
C LYS A 669 -7.98 1.06 15.23
N VAL A 670 -7.40 0.20 14.40
CA VAL A 670 -7.85 -0.10 13.05
C VAL A 670 -8.13 -1.59 13.01
N ASP A 671 -9.39 -1.95 12.81
CA ASP A 671 -9.82 -3.33 12.83
C ASP A 671 -9.40 -4.03 11.53
N ALA A 672 -8.66 -5.12 11.67
CA ALA A 672 -8.37 -6.01 10.56
C ALA A 672 -9.57 -6.93 10.35
N VAL A 673 -9.96 -7.13 9.09
CA VAL A 673 -11.05 -8.03 8.70
C VAL A 673 -10.43 -9.37 8.29
N SER A 674 -9.77 -10.02 9.25
CA SER A 674 -9.01 -11.24 9.02
C SER A 674 -9.88 -12.43 8.61
N ASP A 675 -11.18 -12.38 8.90
CA ASP A 675 -12.14 -13.37 8.45
C ASP A 675 -12.65 -13.11 7.02
N PHE A 676 -12.23 -12.04 6.34
CA PHE A 676 -12.69 -11.69 4.99
C PHE A 676 -12.44 -12.83 3.99
N ALA A 677 -11.19 -13.28 3.87
CA ALA A 677 -10.82 -14.36 2.96
C ALA A 677 -11.60 -15.66 3.22
N THR A 678 -11.87 -15.95 4.50
CA THR A 678 -12.55 -17.19 4.92
C THR A 678 -14.06 -17.08 4.75
N ASN A 679 -14.69 -16.07 5.36
CA ASN A 679 -16.14 -15.92 5.41
C ASN A 679 -16.69 -15.38 4.09
N PHE A 680 -16.18 -14.24 3.61
CA PHE A 680 -16.61 -13.71 2.31
C PHE A 680 -16.17 -14.64 1.17
N GLY A 681 -14.93 -15.16 1.22
CA GLY A 681 -14.48 -16.13 0.23
C GLY A 681 -15.25 -17.44 0.23
N ALA A 682 -15.81 -17.90 1.36
CA ALA A 682 -16.70 -19.06 1.38
C ALA A 682 -18.09 -18.75 0.79
N ILE A 683 -18.63 -17.56 1.03
CA ILE A 683 -19.90 -17.12 0.40
C ILE A 683 -19.72 -17.03 -1.12
N LEU A 684 -18.64 -16.38 -1.57
CA LEU A 684 -18.36 -16.17 -2.99
C LEU A 684 -18.11 -17.50 -3.71
N ARG A 685 -17.29 -18.39 -3.13
CA ARG A 685 -17.05 -19.74 -3.66
C ARG A 685 -18.29 -20.61 -3.60
N GLY A 686 -19.01 -20.64 -2.49
CA GLY A 686 -20.25 -21.42 -2.37
C GLY A 686 -21.31 -21.00 -3.38
N GLY A 687 -21.41 -19.71 -3.69
CA GLY A 687 -22.24 -19.22 -4.78
C GLY A 687 -21.76 -19.64 -6.17
N ALA A 688 -20.45 -19.52 -6.43
CA ALA A 688 -19.83 -19.92 -7.70
C ALA A 688 -19.90 -21.44 -7.97
N ASP A 689 -19.69 -22.25 -6.93
CA ASP A 689 -19.78 -23.71 -6.93
C ASP A 689 -21.24 -24.17 -7.00
N GLY A 690 -22.15 -23.38 -6.43
CA GLY A 690 -23.60 -23.60 -6.42
C GLY A 690 -24.33 -23.07 -7.65
N LEU A 691 -23.64 -22.51 -8.64
CA LEU A 691 -24.23 -22.07 -9.91
C LEU A 691 -24.90 -23.28 -10.60
N PRO A 692 -26.25 -23.29 -10.77
CA PRO A 692 -27.00 -24.49 -11.17
C PRO A 692 -26.85 -24.94 -12.61
N SER A 693 -27.07 -26.25 -12.75
CA SER A 693 -27.10 -27.12 -13.92
C SER A 693 -28.48 -27.21 -14.62
N ASP A 694 -29.31 -26.17 -14.60
CA ASP A 694 -30.49 -26.08 -15.45
C ASP A 694 -30.70 -24.66 -16.01
N GLY A 695 -30.87 -24.59 -17.33
CA GLY A 695 -30.67 -23.40 -18.19
C GLY A 695 -31.67 -22.24 -18.03
N GLY A 696 -32.41 -22.12 -16.92
CA GLY A 696 -33.40 -21.04 -16.75
C GLY A 696 -33.48 -20.32 -15.40
N ASP A 697 -33.02 -20.90 -14.29
CA ASP A 697 -33.18 -20.25 -12.97
C ASP A 697 -31.89 -19.61 -12.46
N SER A 698 -31.85 -18.27 -12.46
CA SER A 698 -30.76 -17.47 -11.89
C SER A 698 -30.99 -17.10 -10.43
N THR A 699 -32.12 -17.51 -9.82
CA THR A 699 -32.51 -17.11 -8.45
C THR A 699 -31.48 -17.54 -7.41
N GLY A 700 -30.92 -18.74 -7.52
CA GLY A 700 -29.87 -19.23 -6.61
C GLY A 700 -28.58 -18.41 -6.71
N ALA A 701 -28.16 -18.09 -7.95
CA ALA A 701 -26.99 -17.25 -8.21
C ALA A 701 -27.20 -15.83 -7.68
N ILE A 702 -28.36 -15.23 -7.95
CA ILE A 702 -28.73 -13.89 -7.46
C ILE A 702 -28.77 -13.88 -5.94
N ALA A 703 -29.35 -14.89 -5.29
CA ALA A 703 -29.37 -14.97 -3.83
C ALA A 703 -27.95 -15.02 -3.23
N ALA A 704 -27.06 -15.82 -3.81
CA ALA A 704 -25.66 -15.87 -3.38
C ALA A 704 -24.92 -14.53 -3.60
N LEU A 705 -25.20 -13.82 -4.68
CA LEU A 705 -24.67 -12.47 -4.95
C LEU A 705 -25.20 -11.44 -3.95
N GLU A 706 -26.48 -11.50 -3.59
CA GLU A 706 -27.08 -10.62 -2.56
C GLU A 706 -26.43 -10.87 -1.19
N ASP A 707 -26.22 -12.14 -0.81
CA ASP A 707 -25.50 -12.50 0.41
C ASP A 707 -24.05 -11.99 0.40
N ALA A 708 -23.37 -12.09 -0.75
CA ALA A 708 -22.02 -11.58 -0.94
C ALA A 708 -21.96 -10.04 -0.84
N LEU A 709 -22.88 -9.34 -1.50
CA LEU A 709 -23.01 -7.87 -1.46
C LEU A 709 -23.34 -7.38 -0.05
N PHE A 710 -24.26 -8.06 0.65
CA PHE A 710 -24.58 -7.74 2.04
C PHE A 710 -23.37 -7.93 2.96
N SER A 711 -22.62 -9.02 2.79
CA SER A 711 -21.41 -9.26 3.57
C SER A 711 -20.34 -8.19 3.32
N LEU A 712 -20.09 -7.83 2.05
CA LEU A 712 -19.18 -6.74 1.69
C LEU A 712 -19.61 -5.39 2.26
N GLY A 713 -20.92 -5.10 2.27
CA GLY A 713 -21.45 -3.89 2.87
C GLY A 713 -21.05 -3.74 4.34
N ARG A 714 -21.04 -4.83 5.11
CA ARG A 714 -20.59 -4.82 6.52
C ARG A 714 -19.08 -4.57 6.66
N VAL A 715 -18.28 -5.23 5.81
CA VAL A 715 -16.82 -5.04 5.76
C VAL A 715 -16.50 -3.58 5.43
N ARG A 716 -17.15 -3.05 4.40
CA ARG A 716 -17.02 -1.67 3.94
C ARG A 716 -17.40 -0.66 5.02
N GLU A 717 -18.51 -0.88 5.74
CA GLU A 717 -18.92 0.03 6.83
C GLU A 717 -17.91 0.03 7.98
N THR A 718 -17.35 -1.14 8.33
CA THR A 718 -16.30 -1.26 9.35
C THR A 718 -15.07 -0.44 8.95
N LEU A 719 -14.54 -0.67 7.75
CA LEU A 719 -13.38 0.06 7.24
C LEU A 719 -13.64 1.57 7.10
N ASN A 720 -14.84 1.98 6.66
CA ASN A 720 -15.21 3.40 6.56
C ASN A 720 -15.39 4.08 7.92
N SER A 721 -15.88 3.36 8.94
CA SER A 721 -15.94 3.84 10.31
C SER A 721 -14.54 4.15 10.85
N ASP A 722 -13.60 3.22 10.64
CA ASP A 722 -12.20 3.39 11.05
C ASP A 722 -11.52 4.52 10.29
N LEU A 723 -11.70 4.56 8.96
CA LEU A 723 -11.17 5.64 8.11
C LEU A 723 -11.67 7.01 8.54
N ARG A 724 -12.97 7.17 8.85
CA ARG A 724 -13.51 8.44 9.36
C ARG A 724 -12.86 8.84 10.68
N THR A 725 -12.66 7.87 11.56
CA THR A 725 -12.01 8.10 12.86
C THR A 725 -10.55 8.54 12.68
N GLN A 726 -9.80 7.88 11.80
CA GLN A 726 -8.43 8.24 11.45
C GLN A 726 -8.34 9.62 10.78
N GLN A 727 -9.25 9.95 9.85
CA GLN A 727 -9.27 11.24 9.17
C GLN A 727 -9.58 12.40 10.13
N MET A 728 -10.51 12.19 11.06
CA MET A 728 -10.78 13.18 12.10
C MET A 728 -9.54 13.41 12.96
N GLU A 729 -8.88 12.34 13.40
CA GLU A 729 -7.65 12.45 14.19
C GLU A 729 -6.53 13.14 13.41
N LYS A 730 -6.32 12.76 12.15
CA LYS A 730 -5.36 13.42 11.26
C LYS A 730 -5.65 14.91 11.12
N SER A 731 -6.91 15.31 10.98
CA SER A 731 -7.28 16.73 10.88
C SER A 731 -6.95 17.52 12.15
N ILE A 732 -7.04 16.89 13.33
CA ILE A 732 -6.65 17.48 14.61
C ILE A 732 -5.12 17.67 14.63
N VAL A 733 -4.35 16.64 14.29
CA VAL A 733 -2.88 16.70 14.24
C VAL A 733 -2.39 17.72 13.22
N ASP A 734 -2.99 17.77 12.02
CA ASP A 734 -2.67 18.76 10.98
C ASP A 734 -2.97 20.19 11.46
N ALA A 735 -4.09 20.41 12.16
CA ALA A 735 -4.45 21.71 12.73
C ALA A 735 -3.49 22.12 13.85
N THR A 736 -3.07 21.19 14.69
CA THR A 736 -2.02 21.39 15.70
C THR A 736 -0.70 21.78 15.05
N LEU A 737 -0.29 21.11 13.97
CA LEU A 737 0.93 21.46 13.22
C LEU A 737 0.84 22.85 12.57
N ALA A 738 -0.32 23.21 12.00
CA ALA A 738 -0.53 24.53 11.40
C ALA A 738 -0.45 25.67 12.43
N GLN A 739 -0.94 25.46 13.65
CA GLN A 739 -0.79 26.44 14.75
C GLN A 739 0.67 26.67 15.15
N PHE A 740 1.54 25.66 15.01
CA PHE A 740 2.96 25.80 15.28
C PHE A 740 3.73 26.49 14.13
N VAL A 741 3.33 26.28 12.87
CA VAL A 741 3.97 26.94 11.71
C VAL A 741 3.70 28.46 11.68
N ASP A 742 2.53 28.91 12.14
CA ASP A 742 2.23 30.35 12.26
C ASP A 742 3.03 31.05 13.38
N SER A 743 3.70 30.30 14.26
CA SER A 743 4.49 30.83 15.37
C SER A 743 5.98 31.07 15.06
N GLU A 744 6.44 30.77 13.83
CA GLU A 744 7.84 30.87 13.40
C GLU A 744 8.31 32.30 13.05
N SER A 745 7.49 33.35 13.25
CA SER A 745 7.76 34.71 12.75
C SER A 745 7.94 35.84 13.79
N ALA A 746 8.27 35.52 15.04
CA ALA A 746 8.77 36.53 15.99
C ALA A 746 9.82 35.96 16.95
N GLU A 747 11.09 36.30 16.74
CA GLU A 747 12.17 36.07 17.70
C GLU A 747 11.90 36.90 18.97
N THR A 748 11.23 36.30 19.95
CA THR A 748 11.21 36.81 21.32
C THR A 748 11.64 35.65 22.22
N GLU A 749 12.88 35.67 22.69
CA GLU A 749 13.37 34.68 23.66
C GLU A 749 12.46 34.65 24.90
N ASP A 750 12.20 33.46 25.43
CA ASP A 750 11.47 33.32 26.69
C ASP A 750 12.36 33.86 27.83
N PRO A 751 11.98 34.95 28.50
CA PRO A 751 12.82 35.61 29.52
C PRO A 751 12.99 34.76 30.79
N TYR A 752 12.23 33.68 30.94
CA TYR A 752 12.31 32.77 32.08
C TYR A 752 13.03 31.45 31.73
N ALA A 753 13.42 31.24 30.47
CA ALA A 753 14.08 30.00 30.02
C ALA A 753 15.43 29.72 30.69
N GLY A 754 16.12 30.76 31.19
CA GLY A 754 17.36 30.61 31.97
C GLY A 754 17.18 30.15 33.41
N SER A 755 15.93 29.97 33.88
CA SER A 755 15.62 29.56 35.26
C SER A 755 15.92 28.09 35.48
N SER A 756 16.59 27.75 36.59
CA SER A 756 16.82 26.36 36.94
C SER A 756 15.51 25.62 37.23
N LYS A 757 15.52 24.29 37.09
CA LYS A 757 14.38 23.45 37.48
C LYS A 757 13.99 23.67 38.95
N PHE A 758 14.99 23.84 39.82
CA PHE A 758 14.78 24.15 41.23
C PHE A 758 14.09 25.51 41.41
N ALA A 759 14.45 26.53 40.62
CA ALA A 759 13.78 27.83 40.64
C ALA A 759 12.29 27.72 40.26
N MET A 760 12.00 26.92 39.25
CA MET A 760 10.62 26.68 38.79
C MET A 760 9.79 25.93 39.83
N GLU A 761 10.34 24.87 40.44
CA GLU A 761 9.67 24.14 41.53
C GLU A 761 9.47 25.01 42.78
N PHE A 762 10.45 25.85 43.11
CA PHE A 762 10.38 26.79 44.22
C PHE A 762 9.23 27.78 44.03
N ILE A 763 9.05 28.30 42.82
CA ILE A 763 7.94 29.20 42.48
C ILE A 763 6.59 28.48 42.44
N GLN A 764 6.52 27.25 41.92
CA GLN A 764 5.27 26.49 41.99
C GLN A 764 4.81 26.28 43.44
N LYS A 765 5.75 25.99 44.35
CA LYS A 765 5.47 25.91 45.79
C LYS A 765 5.02 27.25 46.36
N PHE A 766 5.72 28.34 46.05
CA PHE A 766 5.36 29.69 46.46
C PHE A 766 3.91 30.04 46.06
N LEU A 767 3.56 29.83 44.78
CA LEU A 767 2.24 30.14 44.24
C LEU A 767 1.15 29.26 44.85
N ALA A 768 1.40 27.97 45.06
CA ALA A 768 0.47 27.08 45.76
C ALA A 768 0.21 27.52 47.21
N MET A 769 1.25 27.95 47.92
CA MET A 769 1.12 28.49 49.28
C MET A 769 0.34 29.82 49.30
N LYS A 770 0.54 30.70 48.30
CA LYS A 770 -0.22 31.96 48.15
C LYS A 770 -1.69 31.74 47.79
N ASP A 771 -1.98 30.75 46.96
CA ASP A 771 -3.35 30.32 46.65
C ASP A 771 -4.05 29.79 47.91
N ALA A 772 -3.35 29.02 48.74
CA ALA A 772 -3.86 28.52 50.02
C ALA A 772 -4.06 29.63 51.08
N GLU A 773 -3.15 30.60 51.18
CA GLU A 773 -3.29 31.80 52.05
C GLU A 773 -4.50 32.66 51.63
N SER A 774 -4.71 32.81 50.33
CA SER A 774 -5.86 33.56 49.78
C SER A 774 -7.18 32.84 50.07
N ALA A 775 -7.23 31.51 49.93
CA ALA A 775 -8.40 30.69 50.23
C ALA A 775 -8.78 30.70 51.72
N THR A 776 -7.80 30.68 52.62
CA THR A 776 -8.02 30.74 54.08
C THR A 776 -8.48 32.13 54.54
N SER A 777 -7.94 33.19 53.94
CA SER A 777 -8.37 34.58 54.19
C SER A 777 -9.81 34.85 53.76
N GLN A 778 -10.27 34.25 52.64
CA GLN A 778 -11.66 34.33 52.18
C GLN A 778 -12.66 33.56 53.08
N LEU A 779 -12.18 32.59 53.88
CA LEU A 779 -12.97 31.80 54.82
C LEU A 779 -13.05 32.40 56.24
N GLY A 780 -12.45 33.58 56.47
CA GLY A 780 -12.55 34.30 57.75
C GLY A 780 -11.78 33.67 58.92
N LEU A 781 -10.78 32.81 58.63
CA LEU A 781 -9.96 32.15 59.64
C LEU A 781 -8.70 32.98 59.92
N GLY A 782 -8.68 33.75 61.01
CA GLY A 782 -7.54 34.60 61.37
C GLY A 782 -6.33 33.83 61.94
N SER A 783 -5.15 34.12 61.37
CA SER A 783 -3.74 34.17 61.85
C SER A 783 -3.25 33.45 63.13
N GLY A 784 -3.94 32.43 63.65
CA GLY A 784 -3.57 31.81 64.94
C GLY A 784 -3.48 30.28 64.97
N ARG A 785 -3.76 29.58 63.87
CA ARG A 785 -3.75 28.10 63.83
C ARG A 785 -3.03 27.56 62.58
N ASP A 786 -1.89 28.14 62.24
CA ASP A 786 -1.25 27.97 60.93
C ASP A 786 -0.19 26.84 60.83
N ALA A 787 -0.06 25.94 61.81
CA ALA A 787 0.98 24.89 61.74
C ALA A 787 0.49 23.46 61.40
N TYR A 788 -0.79 23.15 61.57
CA TYR A 788 -1.26 21.75 61.54
C TYR A 788 -2.11 21.36 60.31
N LEU A 789 -2.59 22.33 59.52
CA LEU A 789 -3.40 22.02 58.32
C LEU A 789 -2.60 22.05 57.00
N LEU A 790 -1.41 22.66 56.97
CA LEU A 790 -0.52 22.59 55.81
C LEU A 790 0.16 21.22 55.64
N ASN A 791 0.14 20.35 56.67
CA ASN A 791 0.79 19.04 56.63
C ASN A 791 -0.16 17.88 56.21
N LEU A 792 -1.38 18.20 55.76
CA LEU A 792 -2.40 17.21 55.35
C LEU A 792 -2.73 17.25 53.86
N VAL A 793 -2.08 18.12 53.08
CA VAL A 793 -2.12 18.09 51.62
C VAL A 793 -0.69 17.94 51.09
N GLN A 794 -0.18 16.70 51.16
CA GLN A 794 0.61 15.98 50.15
C GLN A 794 1.47 14.89 50.83
N PRO A 795 1.48 13.67 50.28
CA PRO A 795 2.73 12.94 50.16
C PRO A 795 2.96 12.62 48.68
N ILE A 796 3.55 13.56 47.93
CA ILE A 796 4.51 13.15 46.90
C ILE A 796 5.87 13.34 47.55
N ASN A 797 6.49 12.23 47.94
CA ASN A 797 7.88 12.18 48.39
C ASN A 797 8.78 12.69 47.26
N PHE A 798 9.22 13.95 47.34
CA PHE A 798 10.46 14.37 46.70
C PHE A 798 11.56 14.29 47.76
N ASN A 799 12.37 13.25 47.65
CA ASN A 799 13.56 13.05 48.47
C ASN A 799 14.49 14.27 48.35
N PHE A 800 14.60 15.05 49.41
CA PHE A 800 15.76 15.91 49.62
C PHE A 800 16.81 15.07 50.34
N ASN A 801 17.76 14.50 49.59
CA ASN A 801 19.01 14.05 50.20
C ASN A 801 19.94 15.26 50.37
N VAL A 802 20.59 15.26 51.54
CA VAL A 802 21.60 16.20 52.06
C VAL A 802 22.64 16.57 51.00
#